data_AF-A0A859QES1-F1
#
_entry.id   AF-A0A859QES1-F1
#
_cell.length_a   1.000
_cell.length_b   1.000
_cell.length_c   1.000
_cell.angle_alpha   90.00
_cell.angle_beta   90.00
_cell.angle_gamma   90.00
#
_symmetry.space_group_name_H-M   'P 1'
#
loop_
_entity.id
_entity.type
_entity.pdbx_description
1 polymer ?
#
loop_
_entity_poly.entity_id
_entity_poly.type
_entity_poly.pdbx_seq_one_letter_code
_entity_poly.pdbx_strand_id
1 'polypeptide(L)'
;MQSITAPHPISRRSLLGGLAASSALAMLHPFSARAAANQAHLRIMETTDLHVHVFPYDYYGDKPNDTVGLARTASIIDAIRAEATNSVLVDNGDFLQGNPMGDYIAYKRGMKEGDLHPIIAAMNVLGYDCGTLGNHEFNYGLDFMFNVLNGANFPIVCANLTRGALAANAREDALFLKPYVILDRKVKDGAGQEHAIRIGLIGFVPPQIMTWDAKNLEGKANARDIVKAAEAFVPQMREEGADIVVALSHSGIGQQDYAENLENASVPLAAIDGIDAIVTGHSHLDFPGPKFEGFAGVDNTKGLISGKPGVMGGFWGSHLGLIDLLLERDGTAWRVISSTSEARPIYRREEKKVIAQVGDKADVLAAAQKDHEATLAYVRTPVGKTSAPLYSYFALVADDPSVQIVSQAQIWYIRDMLKDTEHKDLPVLSAAAPFKAGGRGGADYYTDVPAGDIAIKNVADLYLYPNTVQAVVIDGDQVRNWLEMSAGIFNQVAPGSVDAELINAGFPSYNFDVIDGVTYEIDLTQPAKFDKDGNLVSAAATRIQNLQFDGKPIDPTQRFVVVTNNYRAGGGGNFPDIASDKVIFVAPDTNRDVIVRYIVEQGTINPSADANWKFVRLKDTSVVFDSSPKARQFLSQVKAVAIEDAGESAEGFARFRIKL
;
A
#
# COMPACT_ATOMS: atom_id res chain seq x y z
N MET A 1 -45.50 -47.84 11.33
CA MET A 1 -44.68 -46.61 11.40
C MET A 1 -43.26 -46.97 11.03
N GLN A 2 -42.87 -46.76 9.78
CA GLN A 2 -41.46 -46.80 9.37
C GLN A 2 -41.16 -45.48 8.68
N SER A 3 -40.17 -44.80 9.24
CA SER A 3 -39.78 -43.42 8.96
C SER A 3 -39.12 -43.32 7.58
N ILE A 4 -39.61 -42.40 6.75
CA ILE A 4 -38.96 -41.94 5.53
C ILE A 4 -37.93 -40.90 5.95
N THR A 5 -36.64 -41.24 5.93
CA THR A 5 -35.57 -40.26 6.10
C THR A 5 -35.36 -39.52 4.79
N ALA A 6 -35.62 -38.20 4.81
CA ALA A 6 -35.26 -37.28 3.73
C ALA A 6 -33.74 -37.23 3.51
N PRO A 7 -33.24 -37.07 2.27
CA PRO A 7 -31.81 -36.91 2.04
C PRO A 7 -31.31 -35.56 2.57
N HIS A 8 -30.14 -35.56 3.19
CA HIS A 8 -29.47 -34.35 3.68
C HIS A 8 -29.14 -33.37 2.53
N PRO A 9 -29.21 -32.05 2.75
CA PRO A 9 -28.78 -31.06 1.77
C PRO A 9 -27.26 -31.16 1.56
N ILE A 10 -26.85 -31.43 0.32
CA ILE A 10 -25.44 -31.42 -0.07
C ILE A 10 -24.99 -29.95 -0.11
N SER A 11 -24.03 -29.57 0.73
CA SER A 11 -23.44 -28.23 0.71
C SER A 11 -22.38 -28.12 -0.41
N ARG A 12 -22.12 -26.90 -0.92
CA ARG A 12 -21.00 -26.61 -1.85
C ARG A 12 -19.66 -27.19 -1.35
N ARG A 13 -19.47 -27.22 -0.03
CA ARG A 13 -18.26 -27.74 0.64
C ARG A 13 -18.09 -29.25 0.50
N SER A 14 -19.19 -30.02 0.52
CA SER A 14 -19.15 -31.47 0.35
C SER A 14 -18.93 -31.92 -1.10
N LEU A 15 -19.25 -31.08 -2.08
CA LEU A 15 -19.05 -31.39 -3.50
C LEU A 15 -17.58 -31.21 -3.95
N LEU A 16 -16.87 -30.26 -3.34
CA LEU A 16 -15.49 -29.91 -3.71
C LEU A 16 -14.42 -30.88 -3.17
N GLY A 17 -14.76 -31.72 -2.18
CA GLY A 17 -13.82 -32.67 -1.56
C GLY A 17 -13.60 -33.98 -2.33
N GLY A 18 -14.40 -34.26 -3.37
CA GLY A 18 -14.46 -35.60 -4.00
C GLY A 18 -13.98 -35.72 -5.45
N LEU A 19 -13.55 -34.62 -6.09
CA LEU A 19 -13.19 -34.61 -7.52
C LEU A 19 -11.71 -34.27 -7.73
N ALA A 20 -10.82 -35.09 -7.18
CA ALA A 20 -9.44 -35.14 -7.62
C ALA A 20 -9.34 -36.19 -8.74
N ALA A 21 -9.02 -35.75 -9.97
CA ALA A 21 -8.74 -36.56 -11.17
C ALA A 21 -9.89 -36.88 -12.15
N SER A 22 -10.84 -35.97 -12.35
CA SER A 22 -11.68 -35.95 -13.56
C SER A 22 -11.90 -34.50 -13.96
N SER A 23 -11.60 -34.14 -15.21
CA SER A 23 -11.85 -32.83 -15.86
C SER A 23 -12.86 -31.97 -15.10
N ALA A 24 -12.38 -30.93 -14.40
CA ALA A 24 -13.23 -30.05 -13.62
C ALA A 24 -14.29 -29.44 -14.54
N LEU A 25 -15.55 -29.86 -14.38
CA LEU A 25 -16.68 -29.15 -14.99
C LEU A 25 -16.65 -27.74 -14.40
N ALA A 26 -16.37 -26.73 -15.22
CA ALA A 26 -16.56 -25.35 -14.83
C ALA A 26 -18.03 -25.16 -14.46
N MET A 27 -18.31 -24.89 -13.18
CA MET A 27 -19.66 -24.57 -12.74
C MET A 27 -19.98 -23.14 -13.20
N LEU A 28 -20.86 -23.02 -14.19
CA LEU A 28 -21.35 -21.71 -14.66
C LEU A 28 -21.90 -20.87 -13.50
N HIS A 29 -21.65 -19.57 -13.56
CA HIS A 29 -22.26 -18.59 -12.66
C HIS A 29 -23.79 -18.68 -12.75
N PRO A 30 -24.55 -18.47 -11.64
CA PRO A 30 -26.02 -18.54 -11.67
C PRO A 30 -26.68 -17.67 -12.72
N PHE A 31 -26.11 -16.49 -13.05
CA PHE A 31 -26.61 -15.65 -14.14
C PHE A 31 -26.44 -16.34 -15.50
N SER A 32 -25.27 -16.91 -15.80
CA SER A 32 -25.07 -17.70 -17.03
C SER A 32 -25.96 -18.94 -17.09
N ALA A 33 -26.16 -19.63 -15.96
CA ALA A 33 -26.95 -20.85 -15.91
C ALA A 33 -28.47 -20.64 -16.01
N ARG A 34 -28.97 -19.43 -15.70
CA ARG A 34 -30.41 -19.13 -15.58
C ARG A 34 -30.89 -17.99 -16.49
N ALA A 35 -30.01 -17.38 -17.26
CA ALA A 35 -30.38 -16.30 -18.19
C ALA A 35 -31.49 -16.77 -19.15
N ALA A 36 -32.48 -15.92 -19.36
CA ALA A 36 -33.51 -16.12 -20.38
C ALA A 36 -32.99 -15.80 -21.80
N ALA A 37 -33.81 -16.07 -22.82
CA ALA A 37 -33.47 -15.82 -24.22
C ALA A 37 -33.28 -14.33 -24.58
N ASN A 38 -33.68 -13.39 -23.73
CA ASN A 38 -33.43 -11.95 -23.90
C ASN A 38 -32.47 -11.41 -22.82
N GLN A 39 -31.80 -12.30 -22.09
CA GLN A 39 -30.89 -11.93 -21.01
C GLN A 39 -29.50 -12.46 -21.29
N ALA A 40 -28.48 -11.70 -20.90
CA ALA A 40 -27.09 -12.09 -21.05
C ALA A 40 -26.34 -11.85 -19.74
N HIS A 41 -25.39 -12.73 -19.45
CA HIS A 41 -24.46 -12.55 -18.34
C HIS A 41 -23.17 -11.91 -18.88
N LEU A 42 -22.83 -10.71 -18.40
CA LEU A 42 -21.57 -10.03 -18.69
C LEU A 42 -20.76 -9.89 -17.40
N ARG A 43 -19.54 -10.42 -17.41
CA ARG A 43 -18.58 -10.28 -16.32
C ARG A 43 -17.55 -9.21 -16.64
N ILE A 44 -17.36 -8.25 -15.75
CA ILE A 44 -16.23 -7.32 -15.75
C ILE A 44 -15.22 -7.86 -14.76
N MET A 45 -14.00 -8.10 -15.22
CA MET A 45 -12.88 -8.53 -14.38
C MET A 45 -11.88 -7.40 -14.27
N GLU A 46 -11.34 -7.18 -13.08
CA GLU A 46 -10.46 -6.06 -12.80
C GLU A 46 -9.17 -6.51 -12.08
N THR A 47 -8.06 -5.93 -12.53
CA THR A 47 -6.86 -5.74 -11.71
C THR A 47 -6.63 -4.26 -11.44
N THR A 48 -6.00 -3.94 -10.32
CA THR A 48 -5.60 -2.59 -9.94
C THR A 48 -4.32 -2.67 -9.13
N ASP A 49 -3.56 -1.57 -9.09
CA ASP A 49 -2.41 -1.39 -8.20
C ASP A 49 -1.42 -2.56 -8.32
N LEU A 50 -1.14 -2.98 -9.56
CA LEU A 50 -0.25 -4.12 -9.84
C LEU A 50 1.19 -3.82 -9.41
N HIS A 51 1.63 -2.57 -9.49
CA HIS A 51 2.96 -2.10 -9.08
C HIS A 51 4.11 -2.98 -9.58
N VAL A 52 4.05 -3.40 -10.84
CA VAL A 52 5.05 -4.27 -11.49
C VAL A 52 5.23 -5.63 -10.80
N HIS A 53 4.29 -6.08 -9.96
CA HIS A 53 4.29 -7.43 -9.39
C HIS A 53 3.86 -8.44 -10.45
N VAL A 54 4.70 -8.70 -11.45
CA VAL A 54 4.46 -9.74 -12.46
C VAL A 54 4.67 -11.14 -11.85
N PHE A 55 5.74 -11.29 -11.06
CA PHE A 55 6.15 -12.54 -10.42
C PHE A 55 5.66 -12.62 -8.98
N PRO A 56 5.40 -13.84 -8.45
CA PRO A 56 5.16 -14.06 -7.04
C PRO A 56 6.46 -13.99 -6.23
N TYR A 57 7.08 -12.81 -6.21
CA TYR A 57 8.42 -12.61 -5.68
C TYR A 57 8.52 -11.28 -4.92
N ASP A 58 9.13 -11.34 -3.74
CA ASP A 58 9.51 -10.17 -2.95
C ASP A 58 10.98 -9.85 -3.25
N TYR A 59 11.21 -8.87 -4.13
CA TYR A 59 12.56 -8.45 -4.53
C TYR A 59 13.33 -7.76 -3.40
N TYR A 60 12.62 -7.14 -2.46
CA TYR A 60 13.23 -6.54 -1.28
C TYR A 60 13.73 -7.64 -0.34
N GLY A 61 12.91 -8.65 -0.07
CA GLY A 61 13.28 -9.83 0.72
C GLY A 61 14.12 -10.88 0.00
N ASP A 62 14.41 -10.70 -1.30
CA ASP A 62 15.12 -11.65 -2.18
C ASP A 62 14.59 -13.09 -2.05
N LYS A 63 13.25 -13.25 -2.03
CA LYS A 63 12.58 -14.55 -1.83
C LYS A 63 11.21 -14.65 -2.53
N PRO A 64 10.71 -15.87 -2.81
CA PRO A 64 9.34 -16.07 -3.28
C PRO A 64 8.28 -15.54 -2.30
N ASN A 65 7.15 -15.09 -2.84
CA ASN A 65 5.99 -14.61 -2.07
C ASN A 65 4.67 -15.07 -2.71
N ASP A 66 3.98 -15.98 -2.05
CA ASP A 66 2.73 -16.58 -2.53
C ASP A 66 1.49 -15.65 -2.42
N THR A 67 1.64 -14.45 -1.88
CA THR A 67 0.53 -13.49 -1.66
C THR A 67 0.37 -12.45 -2.77
N VAL A 68 1.27 -12.46 -3.76
CA VAL A 68 1.37 -11.44 -4.82
C VAL A 68 1.63 -12.10 -6.18
N GLY A 69 1.53 -11.31 -7.25
CA GLY A 69 1.99 -11.66 -8.58
C GLY A 69 0.85 -11.79 -9.59
N LEU A 70 0.88 -10.99 -10.66
CA LEU A 70 -0.03 -11.09 -11.79
C LEU A 70 -0.01 -12.50 -12.41
N ALA A 71 1.14 -13.19 -12.43
CA ALA A 71 1.21 -14.58 -12.89
C ALA A 71 0.32 -15.53 -12.08
N ARG A 72 0.12 -15.28 -10.77
CA ARG A 72 -0.80 -16.07 -9.94
C ARG A 72 -2.25 -15.74 -10.25
N THR A 73 -2.61 -14.45 -10.28
CA THR A 73 -3.95 -14.01 -10.66
C THR A 73 -4.33 -14.51 -12.06
N ALA A 74 -3.38 -14.47 -12.99
CA ALA A 74 -3.52 -14.97 -14.34
C ALA A 74 -3.87 -16.47 -14.41
N SER A 75 -3.43 -17.27 -13.44
CA SER A 75 -3.68 -18.72 -13.46
C SER A 75 -5.17 -19.06 -13.30
N ILE A 76 -5.96 -18.14 -12.74
CA ILE A 76 -7.41 -18.31 -12.55
C ILE A 76 -8.25 -17.58 -13.60
N ILE A 77 -7.68 -16.65 -14.37
CA ILE A 77 -8.41 -15.83 -15.35
C ILE A 77 -9.20 -16.69 -16.35
N ASP A 78 -8.60 -17.74 -16.93
CA ASP A 78 -9.28 -18.54 -17.96
C ASP A 78 -10.44 -19.35 -17.38
N ALA A 79 -10.29 -19.88 -16.17
CA ALA A 79 -11.37 -20.58 -15.47
C ALA A 79 -12.52 -19.61 -15.10
N ILE A 80 -12.17 -18.40 -14.65
CA ILE A 80 -13.13 -17.35 -14.28
C ILE A 80 -13.87 -16.81 -15.50
N ARG A 81 -13.18 -16.68 -16.64
CA ARG A 81 -13.81 -16.39 -17.93
C ARG A 81 -14.79 -17.49 -18.30
N ALA A 82 -14.45 -18.76 -18.09
CA ALA A 82 -15.33 -19.89 -18.39
C ALA A 82 -16.56 -20.01 -17.45
N GLU A 83 -16.53 -19.41 -16.26
CA GLU A 83 -17.71 -19.32 -15.38
C GLU A 83 -18.79 -18.37 -15.94
N ALA A 84 -18.39 -17.41 -16.80
CA ALA A 84 -19.27 -16.44 -17.42
C ALA A 84 -19.41 -16.68 -18.93
N THR A 85 -20.58 -16.35 -19.49
CA THR A 85 -20.78 -16.52 -20.94
C THR A 85 -20.05 -15.45 -21.74
N ASN A 86 -19.94 -14.25 -21.17
CA ASN A 86 -19.30 -13.09 -21.77
C ASN A 86 -18.46 -12.40 -20.69
N SER A 87 -17.28 -11.89 -21.06
CA SER A 87 -16.42 -11.17 -20.12
C SER A 87 -15.60 -10.08 -20.78
N VAL A 88 -15.19 -9.10 -19.99
CA VAL A 88 -14.16 -8.10 -20.30
C VAL A 88 -13.15 -8.05 -19.17
N LEU A 89 -11.88 -7.82 -19.49
CA LEU A 89 -10.80 -7.67 -18.52
C LEU A 89 -10.26 -6.24 -18.58
N VAL A 90 -10.28 -5.52 -17.46
CA VAL A 90 -9.80 -4.15 -17.36
C VAL A 90 -8.72 -4.01 -16.30
N ASP A 91 -7.85 -3.01 -16.47
CA ASP A 91 -6.90 -2.60 -15.43
C ASP A 91 -7.22 -1.18 -14.95
N ASN A 92 -7.22 -0.98 -13.64
CA ASN A 92 -7.62 0.27 -13.03
C ASN A 92 -6.43 1.17 -12.63
N GLY A 93 -5.24 1.01 -13.21
CA GLY A 93 -4.09 1.91 -12.98
C GLY A 93 -3.13 1.47 -11.88
N ASP A 94 -2.05 2.23 -11.68
CA ASP A 94 -0.91 1.91 -10.79
C ASP A 94 -0.23 0.57 -11.11
N PHE A 95 0.05 0.34 -12.39
CA PHE A 95 0.78 -0.84 -12.83
C PHE A 95 2.28 -0.57 -13.01
N LEU A 96 2.73 0.68 -13.12
CA LEU A 96 4.06 1.03 -13.63
C LEU A 96 5.19 1.20 -12.59
N GLN A 97 4.90 1.73 -11.40
CA GLN A 97 5.89 1.92 -10.33
C GLN A 97 5.48 1.08 -9.11
N GLY A 98 6.42 0.63 -8.29
CA GLY A 98 6.13 0.17 -6.92
C GLY A 98 6.91 -1.08 -6.43
N ASN A 99 7.62 -1.77 -7.32
CA ASN A 99 8.66 -2.73 -6.89
C ASN A 99 9.96 -2.54 -7.69
N PRO A 100 11.09 -3.15 -7.25
CA PRO A 100 12.39 -2.93 -7.86
C PRO A 100 12.52 -3.24 -9.36
N MET A 101 11.60 -4.02 -9.96
CA MET A 101 11.60 -4.26 -11.40
C MET A 101 11.29 -2.97 -12.17
N GLY A 102 10.32 -2.19 -11.69
CA GLY A 102 10.00 -0.89 -12.29
C GLY A 102 11.19 0.06 -12.23
N ASP A 103 11.80 0.19 -11.05
CA ASP A 103 12.95 1.08 -10.83
C ASP A 103 14.16 0.66 -11.67
N TYR A 104 14.44 -0.65 -11.75
CA TYR A 104 15.51 -1.18 -12.60
C TYR A 104 15.32 -0.73 -14.05
N ILE A 105 14.09 -0.80 -14.56
CA ILE A 105 13.81 -0.42 -15.93
C ILE A 105 13.92 1.09 -16.13
N ALA A 106 13.34 1.88 -15.23
CA ALA A 106 13.35 3.32 -15.33
C ALA A 106 14.75 3.92 -15.24
N TYR A 107 15.54 3.51 -14.24
CA TYR A 107 16.79 4.18 -13.91
C TYR A 107 18.05 3.49 -14.47
N LYS A 108 17.97 2.20 -14.82
CA LYS A 108 19.17 1.44 -15.24
C LYS A 108 19.07 0.82 -16.63
N ARG A 109 17.99 0.11 -16.96
CA ARG A 109 17.79 -0.48 -18.30
C ARG A 109 17.49 0.62 -19.32
N GLY A 110 16.65 1.57 -18.93
CA GLY A 110 15.95 2.48 -19.81
C GLY A 110 14.80 1.81 -20.58
N MET A 111 14.03 2.66 -21.26
CA MET A 111 12.99 2.30 -22.24
C MET A 111 13.24 3.12 -23.50
N LYS A 112 13.77 2.48 -24.54
CA LYS A 112 13.89 3.08 -25.88
C LYS A 112 12.57 2.92 -26.63
N GLU A 113 12.38 3.71 -27.68
CA GLU A 113 11.24 3.53 -28.57
C GLU A 113 11.22 2.10 -29.14
N GLY A 114 10.08 1.43 -29.01
CA GLY A 114 9.89 0.03 -29.41
C GLY A 114 10.26 -1.02 -28.35
N ASP A 115 10.88 -0.62 -27.23
CA ASP A 115 11.06 -1.53 -26.10
C ASP A 115 9.70 -1.84 -25.45
N LEU A 116 9.55 -3.06 -24.94
CA LEU A 116 8.37 -3.48 -24.20
C LEU A 116 8.66 -3.51 -22.71
N HIS A 117 7.80 -2.87 -21.91
CA HIS A 117 7.86 -2.96 -20.46
C HIS A 117 7.31 -4.33 -20.01
N PRO A 118 7.94 -5.05 -19.05
CA PRO A 118 7.52 -6.39 -18.64
C PRO A 118 6.10 -6.44 -18.08
N ILE A 119 5.62 -5.39 -17.40
CA ILE A 119 4.22 -5.34 -16.95
C ILE A 119 3.26 -5.34 -18.15
N ILE A 120 3.55 -4.54 -19.17
CA ILE A 120 2.74 -4.46 -20.40
C ILE A 120 2.88 -5.76 -21.21
N ALA A 121 4.06 -6.38 -21.25
CA ALA A 121 4.24 -7.70 -21.85
C ALA A 121 3.34 -8.76 -21.18
N ALA A 122 3.32 -8.78 -19.85
CA ALA A 122 2.46 -9.66 -19.06
C ALA A 122 0.96 -9.37 -19.29
N MET A 123 0.55 -8.11 -19.31
CA MET A 123 -0.84 -7.71 -19.58
C MET A 123 -1.26 -8.05 -21.02
N ASN A 124 -0.38 -7.87 -22.01
CA ASN A 124 -0.64 -8.24 -23.39
C ASN A 124 -0.92 -9.74 -23.56
N VAL A 125 -0.24 -10.61 -22.80
CA VAL A 125 -0.51 -12.07 -22.79
C VAL A 125 -1.92 -12.39 -22.30
N LEU A 126 -2.48 -11.57 -21.40
CA LEU A 126 -3.78 -11.81 -20.79
C LEU A 126 -4.96 -11.28 -21.62
N GLY A 127 -4.68 -10.41 -22.59
CA GLY A 127 -5.69 -9.80 -23.44
C GLY A 127 -6.64 -8.91 -22.66
N TYR A 128 -6.10 -7.84 -22.05
CA TYR A 128 -6.90 -6.78 -21.47
C TYR A 128 -7.71 -6.07 -22.56
N ASP A 129 -8.93 -5.64 -22.23
CA ASP A 129 -9.82 -4.89 -23.12
C ASP A 129 -9.59 -3.37 -23.00
N CYS A 130 -9.15 -2.89 -21.83
CA CYS A 130 -8.86 -1.48 -21.57
C CYS A 130 -8.04 -1.32 -20.27
N GLY A 131 -7.26 -0.24 -20.17
CA GLY A 131 -6.68 0.24 -18.91
C GLY A 131 -6.97 1.72 -18.68
N THR A 132 -6.69 2.21 -17.48
CA THR A 132 -6.60 3.65 -17.15
C THR A 132 -5.24 3.98 -16.53
N LEU A 133 -5.03 5.24 -16.19
CA LEU A 133 -3.88 5.71 -15.40
C LEU A 133 -4.25 5.81 -13.92
N GLY A 134 -3.30 5.47 -13.07
CA GLY A 134 -3.20 5.84 -11.67
C GLY A 134 -2.08 6.85 -11.42
N ASN A 135 -1.84 7.18 -10.16
CA ASN A 135 -0.84 8.19 -9.77
C ASN A 135 0.61 7.73 -9.99
N HIS A 136 0.88 6.43 -10.00
CA HIS A 136 2.22 5.88 -10.15
C HIS A 136 2.70 5.78 -11.60
N GLU A 137 1.82 6.04 -12.57
CA GLU A 137 2.22 6.12 -13.98
C GLU A 137 3.15 7.32 -14.27
N PHE A 138 3.15 8.36 -13.43
CA PHE A 138 3.90 9.61 -13.66
C PHE A 138 5.29 9.65 -13.01
N ASN A 139 5.62 8.71 -12.11
CA ASN A 139 6.79 8.83 -11.23
C ASN A 139 8.13 8.89 -11.93
N TYR A 140 8.21 8.32 -13.14
CA TYR A 140 9.39 8.33 -13.99
C TYR A 140 9.33 9.37 -15.12
N GLY A 141 8.33 10.25 -15.11
CA GLY A 141 8.11 11.29 -16.10
C GLY A 141 7.20 10.87 -17.27
N LEU A 142 6.58 11.88 -17.90
CA LEU A 142 5.62 11.69 -19.00
C LEU A 142 6.20 10.92 -20.20
N ASP A 143 7.45 11.18 -20.57
CA ASP A 143 8.09 10.52 -21.72
C ASP A 143 8.25 9.01 -21.46
N PHE A 144 8.68 8.64 -20.25
CA PHE A 144 8.79 7.25 -19.86
C PHE A 144 7.42 6.56 -19.82
N MET A 145 6.42 7.22 -19.22
CA MET A 145 5.04 6.76 -19.21
C MET A 145 4.57 6.45 -20.64
N PHE A 146 4.65 7.40 -21.57
CA PHE A 146 4.20 7.19 -22.95
C PHE A 146 4.98 6.09 -23.67
N ASN A 147 6.29 5.96 -23.45
CA ASN A 147 7.07 4.85 -24.01
C ASN A 147 6.55 3.49 -23.55
N VAL A 148 6.10 3.39 -22.29
CA VAL A 148 5.49 2.17 -21.74
C VAL A 148 4.11 1.93 -22.33
N LEU A 149 3.24 2.95 -22.34
CA LEU A 149 1.86 2.83 -22.83
C LEU A 149 1.81 2.44 -24.31
N ASN A 150 2.77 2.91 -25.12
CA ASN A 150 2.88 2.56 -26.54
C ASN A 150 3.08 1.06 -26.81
N GLY A 151 3.50 0.28 -25.80
CA GLY A 151 3.64 -1.17 -25.91
C GLY A 151 2.33 -1.94 -25.68
N ALA A 152 1.25 -1.29 -25.25
CA ALA A 152 0.00 -1.96 -24.90
C ALA A 152 -0.81 -2.33 -26.15
N ASN A 153 -1.31 -3.57 -26.21
CA ASN A 153 -2.20 -4.07 -27.27
C ASN A 153 -3.68 -3.70 -27.02
N PHE A 154 -3.94 -2.86 -26.04
CA PHE A 154 -5.27 -2.45 -25.59
C PHE A 154 -5.28 -0.94 -25.33
N PRO A 155 -6.44 -0.27 -25.46
CA PRO A 155 -6.53 1.16 -25.23
C PRO A 155 -6.30 1.50 -23.76
N ILE A 156 -5.61 2.62 -23.53
CA ILE A 156 -5.53 3.28 -22.23
C ILE A 156 -6.33 4.58 -22.31
N VAL A 157 -7.25 4.79 -21.38
CA VAL A 157 -8.15 5.95 -21.35
C VAL A 157 -7.95 6.77 -20.08
N CYS A 158 -8.13 8.09 -20.16
CA CYS A 158 -8.10 8.98 -19.00
C CYS A 158 -8.82 10.29 -19.35
N ALA A 159 -9.93 10.57 -18.67
CA ALA A 159 -10.84 11.68 -18.97
C ALA A 159 -10.45 13.00 -18.33
N ASN A 160 -9.53 12.99 -17.37
CA ASN A 160 -9.22 14.16 -16.56
C ASN A 160 -7.75 14.55 -16.53
N LEU A 161 -6.89 13.98 -17.39
CA LEU A 161 -5.49 14.38 -17.55
C LEU A 161 -5.29 15.25 -18.81
N THR A 162 -4.85 16.49 -18.61
CA THR A 162 -4.79 17.54 -19.64
C THR A 162 -3.36 18.03 -19.90
N ARG A 163 -3.10 18.49 -21.13
CA ARG A 163 -1.89 19.18 -21.54
C ARG A 163 -2.04 20.67 -21.23
N GLY A 164 -1.19 21.20 -20.37
CA GLY A 164 -1.24 22.62 -20.01
C GLY A 164 -2.47 22.98 -19.15
N ALA A 165 -3.03 24.18 -19.35
CA ALA A 165 -4.10 24.70 -18.50
C ALA A 165 -5.47 24.09 -18.84
N LEU A 166 -6.33 23.97 -17.81
CA LEU A 166 -7.71 23.53 -17.97
C LEU A 166 -8.51 24.53 -18.81
N ALA A 167 -9.31 24.01 -19.75
CA ALA A 167 -10.28 24.80 -20.48
C ALA A 167 -11.49 25.15 -19.61
N ALA A 168 -12.37 26.03 -20.13
CA ALA A 168 -13.59 26.42 -19.43
C ALA A 168 -14.54 25.24 -19.17
N ASN A 169 -14.52 24.24 -20.05
CA ASN A 169 -15.28 22.99 -19.90
C ASN A 169 -14.40 21.77 -20.17
N ALA A 170 -14.79 20.62 -19.61
CA ALA A 170 -14.00 19.40 -19.68
C ALA A 170 -13.87 18.85 -21.11
N ARG A 171 -14.86 19.05 -21.98
CA ARG A 171 -14.84 18.54 -23.37
C ARG A 171 -13.87 19.31 -24.27
N GLU A 172 -13.48 20.52 -23.87
CA GLU A 172 -12.49 21.36 -24.54
C GLU A 172 -11.08 21.20 -23.99
N ASP A 173 -10.88 20.39 -22.95
CA ASP A 173 -9.54 20.15 -22.42
C ASP A 173 -8.66 19.49 -23.48
N ALA A 174 -7.41 19.96 -23.57
CA ALA A 174 -6.40 19.36 -24.42
C ALA A 174 -5.88 18.06 -23.79
N LEU A 175 -6.68 16.99 -23.82
CA LEU A 175 -6.35 15.73 -23.13
C LEU A 175 -5.06 15.08 -23.65
N PHE A 176 -4.36 14.39 -22.73
CA PHE A 176 -3.20 13.56 -23.07
C PHE A 176 -3.60 12.25 -23.76
N LEU A 177 -4.70 11.64 -23.30
CA LEU A 177 -5.27 10.39 -23.78
C LEU A 177 -6.73 10.60 -24.20
N LYS A 178 -7.33 9.60 -24.86
CA LYS A 178 -8.78 9.61 -25.07
C LYS A 178 -9.49 9.52 -23.71
N PRO A 179 -10.60 10.23 -23.49
CA PRO A 179 -11.31 10.19 -22.22
C PRO A 179 -11.93 8.82 -21.96
N TYR A 180 -12.41 8.17 -23.02
CA TYR A 180 -13.07 6.87 -22.98
C TYR A 180 -12.90 6.11 -24.31
N VAL A 181 -13.33 4.85 -24.31
CA VAL A 181 -13.52 4.01 -25.50
C VAL A 181 -14.89 3.33 -25.43
N ILE A 182 -15.56 3.16 -26.58
CA ILE A 182 -16.77 2.34 -26.70
C ILE A 182 -16.40 1.08 -27.47
N LEU A 183 -16.47 -0.06 -26.81
CA LEU A 183 -16.17 -1.36 -27.38
C LEU A 183 -17.41 -1.94 -28.04
N ASP A 184 -17.39 -2.09 -29.36
CA ASP A 184 -18.37 -2.91 -30.07
C ASP A 184 -18.05 -4.39 -29.82
N ARG A 185 -19.01 -5.11 -29.24
CA ARG A 185 -18.90 -6.53 -28.88
C ARG A 185 -20.15 -7.29 -29.29
N LYS A 186 -20.02 -8.61 -29.26
CA LYS A 186 -21.16 -9.52 -29.30
C LYS A 186 -21.25 -10.27 -27.98
N VAL A 187 -22.46 -10.38 -27.45
CA VAL A 187 -22.75 -11.18 -26.26
C VAL A 187 -23.72 -12.29 -26.61
N LYS A 188 -23.51 -13.45 -26.01
CA LYS A 188 -24.44 -14.58 -26.07
C LYS A 188 -25.48 -14.44 -24.96
N ASP A 189 -26.75 -14.55 -25.33
CA ASP A 189 -27.87 -14.63 -24.39
C ASP A 189 -28.03 -16.04 -23.79
N GLY A 190 -29.02 -16.21 -22.92
CA GLY A 190 -29.33 -17.50 -22.29
C GLY A 190 -29.82 -18.59 -23.25
N ALA A 191 -30.21 -18.25 -24.48
CA ALA A 191 -30.52 -19.19 -25.56
C ALA A 191 -29.30 -19.47 -26.46
N GLY A 192 -28.15 -18.84 -26.21
CA GLY A 192 -26.92 -18.98 -26.98
C GLY A 192 -26.88 -18.13 -28.26
N GLN A 193 -27.84 -17.22 -28.49
CA GLN A 193 -27.82 -16.34 -29.66
C GLN A 193 -26.91 -15.14 -29.41
N GLU A 194 -26.17 -14.73 -30.45
CA GLU A 194 -25.30 -13.57 -30.40
C GLU A 194 -26.05 -12.28 -30.72
N HIS A 195 -25.84 -11.26 -29.89
CA HIS A 195 -26.40 -9.93 -30.08
C HIS A 195 -25.30 -8.88 -29.89
N ALA A 196 -25.40 -7.77 -30.61
CA ALA A 196 -24.49 -6.64 -30.43
C ALA A 196 -24.70 -6.01 -29.04
N ILE A 197 -23.61 -5.52 -28.46
CA ILE A 197 -23.59 -4.66 -27.28
C ILE A 197 -22.44 -3.66 -27.42
N ARG A 198 -22.63 -2.45 -26.89
CA ARG A 198 -21.62 -1.39 -26.90
C ARG A 198 -21.25 -1.04 -25.46
N ILE A 199 -20.02 -1.38 -25.07
CA ILE A 199 -19.52 -1.20 -23.70
C ILE A 199 -18.61 0.01 -23.65
N GLY A 200 -19.06 1.09 -23.03
CA GLY A 200 -18.28 2.28 -22.77
C GLY A 200 -17.39 2.12 -21.54
N LEU A 201 -16.11 2.43 -21.68
CA LEU A 201 -15.10 2.39 -20.62
C LEU A 201 -14.45 3.77 -20.51
N ILE A 202 -14.56 4.41 -19.35
CA ILE A 202 -14.05 5.76 -19.08
C ILE A 202 -13.10 5.74 -17.88
N GLY A 203 -11.94 6.40 -17.98
CA GLY A 203 -10.88 6.33 -16.99
C GLY A 203 -10.65 7.64 -16.24
N PHE A 204 -10.24 7.56 -14.97
CA PHE A 204 -9.95 8.71 -14.12
C PHE A 204 -8.73 8.47 -13.24
N VAL A 205 -7.99 9.54 -12.96
CA VAL A 205 -6.81 9.55 -12.08
C VAL A 205 -6.98 10.63 -10.98
N PRO A 206 -6.41 10.47 -9.76
CA PRO A 206 -6.57 11.46 -8.69
C PRO A 206 -5.96 12.81 -9.10
N PRO A 207 -6.66 13.95 -8.94
CA PRO A 207 -6.10 15.26 -9.27
C PRO A 207 -4.82 15.62 -8.48
N GLN A 208 -4.64 14.98 -7.32
CA GLN A 208 -3.49 15.13 -6.43
C GLN A 208 -2.14 14.77 -7.08
N ILE A 209 -2.13 14.08 -8.23
CA ILE A 209 -0.91 13.88 -9.02
C ILE A 209 -0.18 15.19 -9.31
N MET A 210 -0.91 16.31 -9.40
CA MET A 210 -0.33 17.63 -9.61
C MET A 210 0.50 18.12 -8.43
N THR A 211 0.23 17.60 -7.22
CA THR A 211 1.02 17.85 -6.01
C THR A 211 2.08 16.77 -5.85
N TRP A 212 1.68 15.49 -5.89
CA TRP A 212 2.57 14.35 -5.61
C TRP A 212 3.70 14.17 -6.62
N ASP A 213 3.44 14.52 -7.88
CA ASP A 213 4.40 14.35 -8.98
C ASP A 213 4.71 15.67 -9.70
N ALA A 214 4.61 16.79 -8.96
CA ALA A 214 4.87 18.13 -9.46
C ALA A 214 6.20 18.22 -10.24
N LYS A 215 7.26 17.58 -9.76
CA LYS A 215 8.58 17.53 -10.43
C LYS A 215 8.51 17.04 -11.89
N ASN A 216 7.57 16.15 -12.19
CA ASN A 216 7.40 15.54 -13.51
C ASN A 216 6.30 16.24 -14.34
N LEU A 217 5.32 16.86 -13.68
CA LEU A 217 4.09 17.36 -14.30
C LEU A 217 3.96 18.88 -14.36
N GLU A 218 4.62 19.63 -13.47
CA GLU A 218 4.52 21.08 -13.39
C GLU A 218 4.90 21.73 -14.73
N GLY A 219 4.04 22.66 -15.19
CA GLY A 219 4.19 23.34 -16.48
C GLY A 219 3.94 22.46 -17.72
N LYS A 220 3.68 21.17 -17.56
CA LYS A 220 3.46 20.21 -18.67
C LYS A 220 2.05 19.64 -18.69
N ALA A 221 1.48 19.38 -17.51
CA ALA A 221 0.17 18.76 -17.35
C ALA A 221 -0.69 19.51 -16.33
N ASN A 222 -1.99 19.19 -16.31
CA ASN A 222 -2.92 19.54 -15.26
C ASN A 222 -3.99 18.44 -15.16
N ALA A 223 -4.66 18.33 -14.01
CA ALA A 223 -5.71 17.35 -13.77
C ALA A 223 -7.04 18.05 -13.43
N ARG A 224 -8.11 17.67 -14.12
CA ARG A 224 -9.47 18.09 -13.77
C ARG A 224 -10.03 17.23 -12.65
N ASP A 225 -10.92 17.81 -11.85
CA ASP A 225 -11.79 17.06 -10.95
C ASP A 225 -12.48 15.86 -11.65
N ILE A 226 -12.47 14.71 -10.99
CA ILE A 226 -12.97 13.43 -11.50
C ILE A 226 -14.46 13.50 -11.82
N VAL A 227 -15.27 14.04 -10.90
CA VAL A 227 -16.73 14.11 -11.03
C VAL A 227 -17.09 15.09 -12.14
N LYS A 228 -16.46 16.27 -12.22
CA LYS A 228 -16.69 17.25 -13.30
C LYS A 228 -16.33 16.70 -14.68
N ALA A 229 -15.27 15.90 -14.80
CA ALA A 229 -14.93 15.23 -16.06
C ALA A 229 -15.99 14.19 -16.44
N ALA A 230 -16.46 13.40 -15.48
CA ALA A 230 -17.49 12.40 -15.69
C ALA A 230 -18.85 13.00 -16.07
N GLU A 231 -19.29 14.07 -15.40
CA GLU A 231 -20.52 14.81 -15.74
C GLU A 231 -20.52 15.30 -17.20
N ALA A 232 -19.34 15.60 -17.75
CA ALA A 232 -19.20 16.01 -19.13
C ALA A 232 -19.19 14.83 -20.10
N PHE A 233 -18.40 13.78 -19.84
CA PHE A 233 -18.16 12.72 -20.82
C PHE A 233 -19.15 11.55 -20.75
N VAL A 234 -19.75 11.25 -19.59
CA VAL A 234 -20.74 10.15 -19.47
C VAL A 234 -21.98 10.39 -20.33
N PRO A 235 -22.61 11.58 -20.34
CA PRO A 235 -23.71 11.86 -21.26
C PRO A 235 -23.30 11.72 -22.73
N GLN A 236 -22.10 12.16 -23.10
CA GLN A 236 -21.60 12.02 -24.47
C GLN A 236 -21.44 10.55 -24.87
N MET A 237 -20.90 9.70 -24.00
CA MET A 237 -20.81 8.26 -24.26
C MET A 237 -22.17 7.62 -24.49
N ARG A 238 -23.19 8.05 -23.72
CA ARG A 238 -24.58 7.60 -23.91
C ARG A 238 -25.17 8.08 -25.23
N GLU A 239 -24.98 9.34 -25.59
CA GLU A 239 -25.38 9.92 -26.88
C GLU A 239 -24.71 9.20 -28.07
N GLU A 240 -23.45 8.80 -27.90
CA GLU A 240 -22.69 8.00 -28.87
C GLU A 240 -23.12 6.53 -28.90
N GLY A 241 -24.06 6.12 -28.04
CA GLY A 241 -24.76 4.83 -28.07
C GLY A 241 -24.13 3.73 -27.22
N ALA A 242 -23.45 4.07 -26.11
CA ALA A 242 -23.03 3.07 -25.12
C ALA A 242 -24.24 2.47 -24.38
N ASP A 243 -24.39 1.14 -24.45
CA ASP A 243 -25.42 0.40 -23.72
C ASP A 243 -25.06 0.29 -22.23
N ILE A 244 -23.78 0.01 -21.95
CA ILE A 244 -23.24 -0.15 -20.60
C ILE A 244 -22.05 0.79 -20.43
N VAL A 245 -22.00 1.55 -19.34
CA VAL A 245 -20.86 2.43 -19.02
C VAL A 245 -20.20 1.97 -17.72
N VAL A 246 -18.90 1.68 -17.81
CA VAL A 246 -18.06 1.31 -16.67
C VAL A 246 -17.03 2.40 -16.42
N ALA A 247 -16.99 2.91 -15.19
CA ALA A 247 -15.97 3.84 -14.75
C ALA A 247 -14.76 3.11 -14.18
N LEU A 248 -13.59 3.33 -14.77
CA LEU A 248 -12.28 2.93 -14.26
C LEU A 248 -11.77 4.07 -13.39
N SER A 249 -12.15 4.03 -12.11
CA SER A 249 -11.84 5.05 -11.12
C SER A 249 -10.56 4.67 -10.39
N HIS A 250 -9.39 5.15 -10.84
CA HIS A 250 -8.18 5.04 -10.03
C HIS A 250 -8.27 6.02 -8.85
N SER A 251 -9.10 5.68 -7.88
CA SER A 251 -9.43 6.48 -6.70
C SER A 251 -10.09 5.54 -5.69
N GLY A 252 -9.87 5.80 -4.40
CA GLY A 252 -10.47 4.99 -3.34
C GLY A 252 -11.94 5.27 -3.10
N ILE A 253 -12.53 4.44 -2.24
CA ILE A 253 -13.91 4.57 -1.74
C ILE A 253 -13.85 5.50 -0.52
N GLY A 254 -14.03 6.81 -0.76
CA GLY A 254 -13.96 7.86 0.25
C GLY A 254 -15.34 8.42 0.63
N GLN A 255 -15.38 9.68 1.07
CA GLN A 255 -16.62 10.30 1.54
C GLN A 255 -17.75 10.28 0.51
N GLN A 256 -19.00 10.19 0.99
CA GLN A 256 -20.18 10.15 0.14
C GLN A 256 -20.48 11.50 -0.53
N ASP A 257 -20.37 12.58 0.23
CA ASP A 257 -20.69 13.92 -0.27
C ASP A 257 -19.57 14.43 -1.17
N TYR A 258 -19.97 14.96 -2.33
CA TYR A 258 -19.04 15.55 -3.27
C TYR A 258 -18.35 16.78 -2.66
N ALA A 259 -17.03 16.82 -2.83
CA ALA A 259 -16.21 18.01 -2.70
C ALA A 259 -15.29 18.08 -3.92
N GLU A 260 -14.90 19.29 -4.30
CA GLU A 260 -14.03 19.49 -5.46
C GLU A 260 -12.62 18.94 -5.18
N ASN A 261 -12.06 18.23 -6.16
CA ASN A 261 -10.76 17.58 -6.14
C ASN A 261 -10.59 16.55 -5.02
N LEU A 262 -11.60 15.73 -4.77
CA LEU A 262 -11.45 14.57 -3.88
C LEU A 262 -10.42 13.57 -4.43
N GLU A 263 -9.52 13.13 -3.54
CA GLU A 263 -8.59 12.01 -3.80
C GLU A 263 -9.36 10.69 -3.96
N ASN A 264 -10.27 10.41 -3.01
CA ASN A 264 -11.05 9.19 -2.93
C ASN A 264 -12.50 9.48 -3.35
N ALA A 265 -12.70 9.78 -4.63
CA ALA A 265 -13.95 10.26 -5.23
C ALA A 265 -14.90 9.16 -5.73
N SER A 266 -14.62 7.87 -5.48
CA SER A 266 -15.37 6.78 -6.12
C SER A 266 -16.84 6.71 -5.72
N VAL A 267 -17.22 7.17 -4.51
CA VAL A 267 -18.62 7.23 -4.06
C VAL A 267 -19.43 8.30 -4.82
N PRO A 268 -19.02 9.58 -4.85
CA PRO A 268 -19.73 10.60 -5.63
C PRO A 268 -19.64 10.36 -7.15
N LEU A 269 -18.55 9.76 -7.66
CA LEU A 269 -18.46 9.36 -9.06
C LEU A 269 -19.53 8.33 -9.42
N ALA A 270 -19.69 7.27 -8.62
CA ALA A 270 -20.69 6.23 -8.87
C ALA A 270 -22.14 6.74 -8.80
N ALA A 271 -22.36 7.89 -8.16
CA ALA A 271 -23.69 8.52 -8.08
C ALA A 271 -24.11 9.23 -9.38
N ILE A 272 -23.21 9.38 -10.37
CA ILE A 272 -23.53 10.03 -11.65
C ILE A 272 -24.48 9.17 -12.48
N ASP A 273 -25.58 9.78 -12.90
CA ASP A 273 -26.54 9.15 -13.81
C ASP A 273 -25.87 8.76 -15.14
N GLY A 274 -26.13 7.53 -15.57
CA GLY A 274 -25.53 6.97 -16.78
C GLY A 274 -24.29 6.12 -16.54
N ILE A 275 -23.74 6.03 -15.32
CA ILE A 275 -22.77 4.99 -14.95
C ILE A 275 -23.53 3.73 -14.48
N ASP A 276 -23.12 2.56 -14.96
CA ASP A 276 -23.73 1.26 -14.60
C ASP A 276 -22.88 0.45 -13.64
N ALA A 277 -21.55 0.58 -13.71
CA ALA A 277 -20.61 -0.12 -12.84
C ALA A 277 -19.35 0.73 -12.63
N ILE A 278 -18.66 0.49 -11.53
CA ILE A 278 -17.40 1.17 -11.20
C ILE A 278 -16.36 0.15 -10.74
N VAL A 279 -15.15 0.29 -11.25
CA VAL A 279 -13.98 -0.40 -10.69
C VAL A 279 -13.10 0.63 -10.01
N THR A 280 -12.55 0.29 -8.85
CA THR A 280 -11.86 1.22 -7.94
C THR A 280 -10.47 0.70 -7.58
N GLY A 281 -9.59 1.56 -7.05
CA GLY A 281 -8.18 1.25 -6.79
C GLY A 281 -7.57 2.21 -5.77
N HIS A 282 -6.27 2.50 -5.90
CA HIS A 282 -5.52 3.57 -5.21
C HIS A 282 -5.28 3.34 -3.70
N SER A 283 -6.29 2.84 -2.99
CA SER A 283 -6.26 2.65 -1.53
C SER A 283 -5.77 1.26 -1.09
N HIS A 284 -5.45 0.37 -2.05
CA HIS A 284 -4.93 -0.98 -1.83
C HIS A 284 -5.85 -1.87 -0.96
N LEU A 285 -7.16 -1.65 -1.02
CA LEU A 285 -8.16 -2.42 -0.29
C LEU A 285 -8.87 -3.43 -1.19
N ASP A 286 -9.49 -4.44 -0.60
CA ASP A 286 -10.41 -5.34 -1.28
C ASP A 286 -11.86 -4.92 -1.01
N PHE A 287 -12.63 -4.73 -2.08
CA PHE A 287 -14.07 -4.45 -2.01
C PHE A 287 -14.83 -5.40 -2.94
N PRO A 288 -15.92 -6.04 -2.49
CA PRO A 288 -16.46 -6.03 -1.12
C PRO A 288 -15.51 -6.65 -0.08
N GLY A 289 -15.46 -6.08 1.12
CA GLY A 289 -14.48 -6.49 2.14
C GLY A 289 -14.75 -5.92 3.53
N PRO A 290 -14.15 -6.49 4.59
CA PRO A 290 -14.48 -6.16 5.98
C PRO A 290 -14.19 -4.70 6.37
N LYS A 291 -13.35 -3.99 5.62
CA LYS A 291 -13.01 -2.58 5.87
C LYS A 291 -14.13 -1.60 5.48
N PHE A 292 -15.16 -2.06 4.78
CA PHE A 292 -16.26 -1.22 4.29
C PHE A 292 -17.60 -1.46 4.99
N GLU A 293 -17.60 -2.19 6.11
CA GLU A 293 -18.80 -2.38 6.93
C GLU A 293 -19.27 -1.04 7.52
N GLY A 294 -20.54 -0.69 7.25
CA GLY A 294 -21.15 0.56 7.74
C GLY A 294 -20.64 1.83 7.05
N PHE A 295 -19.88 1.71 5.96
CA PHE A 295 -19.33 2.85 5.24
C PHE A 295 -20.42 3.61 4.46
N ALA A 296 -20.45 4.94 4.56
CA ALA A 296 -21.52 5.76 3.97
C ALA A 296 -21.52 5.66 2.43
N GLY A 297 -22.70 5.57 1.82
CA GLY A 297 -22.85 5.40 0.38
C GLY A 297 -22.47 4.01 -0.15
N VAL A 298 -22.15 3.05 0.72
CA VAL A 298 -21.70 1.70 0.33
C VAL A 298 -22.61 0.62 0.92
N ASP A 299 -23.08 -0.31 0.09
CA ASP A 299 -23.73 -1.56 0.53
C ASP A 299 -22.70 -2.69 0.37
N ASN A 300 -21.93 -2.94 1.44
CA ASN A 300 -20.84 -3.93 1.42
C ASN A 300 -21.37 -5.36 1.19
N THR A 301 -22.57 -5.68 1.67
CA THR A 301 -23.14 -7.03 1.51
C THR A 301 -23.53 -7.30 0.05
N LYS A 302 -24.04 -6.30 -0.67
CA LYS A 302 -24.41 -6.44 -2.08
C LYS A 302 -23.29 -6.02 -3.05
N GLY A 303 -22.21 -5.43 -2.54
CA GLY A 303 -21.12 -4.89 -3.32
C GLY A 303 -21.50 -3.68 -4.16
N LEU A 304 -22.28 -2.76 -3.59
CA LEU A 304 -22.73 -1.55 -4.27
C LEU A 304 -22.05 -0.30 -3.72
N ILE A 305 -21.70 0.63 -4.61
CA ILE A 305 -21.21 1.98 -4.33
C ILE A 305 -22.21 2.96 -4.95
N SER A 306 -22.84 3.80 -4.13
CA SER A 306 -23.95 4.68 -4.55
C SER A 306 -25.05 3.95 -5.32
N GLY A 307 -25.33 2.69 -4.94
CA GLY A 307 -26.33 1.85 -5.58
C GLY A 307 -25.89 1.17 -6.89
N LYS A 308 -24.65 1.38 -7.36
CA LYS A 308 -24.07 0.73 -8.55
C LYS A 308 -23.11 -0.39 -8.13
N PRO A 309 -23.04 -1.52 -8.84
CA PRO A 309 -22.03 -2.54 -8.56
C PRO A 309 -20.62 -1.97 -8.64
N GLY A 310 -19.84 -2.23 -7.60
CA GLY A 310 -18.46 -1.80 -7.46
C GLY A 310 -17.52 -2.95 -7.07
N VAL A 311 -16.24 -2.82 -7.39
CA VAL A 311 -15.18 -3.73 -6.92
C VAL A 311 -13.86 -2.99 -6.70
N MET A 312 -13.00 -3.53 -5.84
CA MET A 312 -11.59 -3.14 -5.72
C MET A 312 -10.75 -4.40 -5.60
N GLY A 313 -9.85 -4.63 -6.56
CA GLY A 313 -9.03 -5.83 -6.70
C GLY A 313 -7.84 -5.94 -5.75
N GLY A 314 -7.87 -5.28 -4.59
CA GLY A 314 -6.72 -5.25 -3.68
C GLY A 314 -5.56 -4.50 -4.32
N PHE A 315 -4.40 -5.17 -4.34
CA PHE A 315 -3.15 -4.66 -4.91
C PHE A 315 -2.19 -5.81 -5.20
N TRP A 316 -1.17 -5.56 -6.01
CA TRP A 316 -0.05 -6.47 -6.34
C TRP A 316 -0.47 -7.82 -6.96
N GLY A 317 -1.67 -7.89 -7.54
CA GLY A 317 -2.25 -9.15 -8.00
C GLY A 317 -2.61 -10.09 -6.85
N SER A 318 -3.00 -9.58 -5.68
CA SER A 318 -3.47 -10.41 -4.56
C SER A 318 -4.90 -10.92 -4.77
N HIS A 319 -5.70 -10.19 -5.54
CA HIS A 319 -7.09 -10.54 -5.87
C HIS A 319 -7.36 -10.27 -7.36
N LEU A 320 -8.47 -10.81 -7.85
CA LEU A 320 -9.13 -10.40 -9.09
C LEU A 320 -10.50 -9.84 -8.72
N GLY A 321 -10.77 -8.58 -9.05
CA GLY A 321 -12.09 -8.00 -8.88
C GLY A 321 -13.05 -8.54 -9.93
N LEU A 322 -14.27 -8.88 -9.53
CA LEU A 322 -15.33 -9.41 -10.38
C LEU A 322 -16.61 -8.62 -10.15
N ILE A 323 -17.19 -8.09 -11.24
CA ILE A 323 -18.56 -7.58 -11.28
C ILE A 323 -19.31 -8.42 -12.30
N ASP A 324 -20.34 -9.12 -11.85
CA ASP A 324 -21.24 -9.88 -12.71
C ASP A 324 -22.52 -9.09 -12.92
N LEU A 325 -22.86 -8.82 -14.19
CA LEU A 325 -24.07 -8.11 -14.59
C LEU A 325 -25.02 -9.09 -15.29
N LEU A 326 -26.23 -9.22 -14.78
CA LEU A 326 -27.33 -9.77 -15.56
C LEU A 326 -27.96 -8.63 -16.36
N LEU A 327 -27.81 -8.73 -17.67
CA LEU A 327 -28.34 -7.77 -18.62
C LEU A 327 -29.66 -8.29 -19.19
N GLU A 328 -30.60 -7.38 -19.42
CA GLU A 328 -31.81 -7.63 -20.18
C GLU A 328 -31.82 -6.76 -21.43
N ARG A 329 -32.15 -7.37 -22.55
CA ARG A 329 -32.28 -6.67 -23.84
C ARG A 329 -33.70 -6.15 -23.99
N ASP A 330 -33.82 -4.84 -24.22
CA ASP A 330 -35.06 -4.17 -24.59
C ASP A 330 -34.89 -3.55 -25.98
N GLY A 331 -35.53 -4.15 -26.98
CA GLY A 331 -35.31 -3.82 -28.39
C GLY A 331 -33.85 -4.05 -28.81
N THR A 332 -33.10 -2.97 -29.07
CA THR A 332 -31.67 -3.03 -29.43
C THR A 332 -30.74 -2.68 -28.28
N ALA A 333 -31.24 -2.15 -27.18
CA ALA A 333 -30.44 -1.69 -26.05
C ALA A 333 -30.36 -2.74 -24.95
N TRP A 334 -29.27 -2.68 -24.17
CA TRP A 334 -29.10 -3.49 -22.97
C TRP A 334 -29.21 -2.66 -21.70
N ARG A 335 -29.79 -3.24 -20.65
CA ARG A 335 -29.84 -2.65 -19.32
C ARG A 335 -29.45 -3.65 -18.25
N VAL A 336 -28.82 -3.17 -17.18
CA VAL A 336 -28.54 -4.00 -15.99
C VAL A 336 -29.83 -4.22 -15.21
N ILE A 337 -30.17 -5.47 -14.91
CA ILE A 337 -31.34 -5.84 -14.08
C ILE A 337 -30.96 -6.51 -12.76
N SER A 338 -29.74 -7.02 -12.65
CA SER A 338 -29.18 -7.57 -11.41
C SER A 338 -27.66 -7.57 -11.48
N SER A 339 -27.00 -7.56 -10.33
CA SER A 339 -25.56 -7.60 -10.24
C SER A 339 -25.06 -8.34 -9.00
N THR A 340 -23.83 -8.84 -9.06
CA THR A 340 -23.06 -9.29 -7.90
C THR A 340 -21.61 -8.82 -8.03
N SER A 341 -20.95 -8.55 -6.90
CA SER A 341 -19.52 -8.21 -6.87
C SER A 341 -18.74 -9.13 -5.94
N GLU A 342 -17.50 -9.44 -6.30
CA GLU A 342 -16.59 -10.29 -5.52
C GLU A 342 -15.14 -9.84 -5.75
N ALA A 343 -14.33 -9.75 -4.69
CA ALA A 343 -12.88 -9.70 -4.79
C ALA A 343 -12.32 -11.12 -4.54
N ARG A 344 -11.86 -11.81 -5.59
CA ARG A 344 -11.46 -13.22 -5.50
C ARG A 344 -9.96 -13.34 -5.18
N PRO A 345 -9.57 -13.92 -4.02
CA PRO A 345 -8.18 -13.96 -3.59
C PRO A 345 -7.37 -15.09 -4.24
N ILE A 346 -6.06 -14.89 -4.41
CA ILE A 346 -5.10 -15.94 -4.84
C ILE A 346 -4.53 -16.77 -3.68
N TYR A 347 -4.76 -16.32 -2.44
CA TYR A 347 -4.24 -16.96 -1.22
C TYR A 347 -5.26 -16.80 -0.08
N ARG A 348 -5.11 -17.59 0.99
CA ARG A 348 -5.84 -17.36 2.24
C ARG A 348 -4.90 -17.44 3.44
N ARG A 349 -5.34 -16.90 4.57
CA ARG A 349 -4.62 -16.98 5.84
C ARG A 349 -5.37 -17.91 6.80
N GLU A 350 -4.70 -18.95 7.27
CA GLU A 350 -5.19 -19.86 8.32
C GLU A 350 -4.13 -19.93 9.43
N GLU A 351 -4.50 -19.68 10.68
CA GLU A 351 -3.58 -19.73 11.84
C GLU A 351 -2.26 -18.95 11.61
N LYS A 352 -2.36 -17.77 10.98
CA LYS A 352 -1.24 -16.89 10.56
C LYS A 352 -0.32 -17.44 9.46
N LYS A 353 -0.62 -18.61 8.89
CA LYS A 353 0.08 -19.16 7.72
C LYS A 353 -0.59 -18.72 6.43
N VAL A 354 0.22 -18.42 5.43
CA VAL A 354 -0.24 -18.18 4.06
C VAL A 354 -0.42 -19.54 3.38
N ILE A 355 -1.60 -19.74 2.77
CA ILE A 355 -1.90 -20.92 1.96
C ILE A 355 -2.25 -20.41 0.55
N ALA A 356 -1.33 -20.61 -0.39
CA ALA A 356 -1.58 -20.36 -1.80
C ALA A 356 -2.83 -21.15 -2.26
N GLN A 357 -3.76 -20.48 -2.94
CA GLN A 357 -4.93 -21.12 -3.53
C GLN A 357 -4.69 -21.52 -5.00
N VAL A 358 -3.68 -20.94 -5.63
CA VAL A 358 -3.45 -21.00 -7.07
C VAL A 358 -1.95 -21.16 -7.38
N GLY A 359 -1.65 -21.68 -8.56
CA GLY A 359 -0.28 -21.71 -9.12
C GLY A 359 0.01 -20.49 -9.98
N ASP A 360 1.02 -20.59 -10.85
CA ASP A 360 1.43 -19.50 -11.75
C ASP A 360 1.07 -19.81 -13.21
N LYS A 361 0.68 -18.80 -14.00
CA LYS A 361 0.52 -18.93 -15.46
C LYS A 361 1.86 -18.79 -16.16
N ALA A 362 2.35 -19.87 -16.77
CA ALA A 362 3.69 -19.94 -17.37
C ALA A 362 3.94 -18.86 -18.45
N ASP A 363 2.96 -18.57 -19.31
CA ASP A 363 3.12 -17.59 -20.39
C ASP A 363 3.34 -16.17 -19.86
N VAL A 364 2.74 -15.83 -18.72
CA VAL A 364 2.92 -14.52 -18.06
C VAL A 364 4.33 -14.40 -17.48
N LEU A 365 4.82 -15.46 -16.82
CA LEU A 365 6.20 -15.50 -16.34
C LEU A 365 7.18 -15.39 -17.51
N ALA A 366 6.97 -16.16 -18.57
CA ALA A 366 7.84 -16.18 -19.75
C ALA A 366 7.95 -14.79 -20.41
N ALA A 367 6.87 -14.01 -20.43
CA ALA A 367 6.86 -12.66 -21.01
C ALA A 367 7.78 -11.66 -20.29
N ALA A 368 8.12 -11.90 -19.01
CA ALA A 368 8.92 -11.00 -18.18
C ALA A 368 10.15 -11.67 -17.53
N GLN A 369 10.46 -12.93 -17.89
CA GLN A 369 11.52 -13.74 -17.26
C GLN A 369 12.90 -13.06 -17.31
N LYS A 370 13.25 -12.50 -18.47
CA LYS A 370 14.55 -11.83 -18.65
C LYS A 370 14.68 -10.61 -17.72
N ASP A 371 13.60 -9.84 -17.56
CA ASP A 371 13.60 -8.66 -16.69
C ASP A 371 13.56 -9.06 -15.21
N HIS A 372 12.91 -10.18 -14.86
CA HIS A 372 13.00 -10.76 -13.52
C HIS A 372 14.44 -11.11 -13.15
N GLU A 373 15.16 -11.86 -13.98
CA GLU A 373 16.55 -12.24 -13.73
C GLU A 373 17.48 -11.02 -13.63
N ALA A 374 17.27 -10.02 -14.50
CA ALA A 374 18.03 -8.78 -14.46
C ALA A 374 17.70 -7.95 -13.20
N THR A 375 16.45 -7.95 -12.75
CA THR A 375 16.03 -7.30 -11.50
C THR A 375 16.66 -7.98 -10.30
N LEU A 376 16.72 -9.32 -10.26
CA LEU A 376 17.42 -10.05 -9.19
C LEU A 376 18.91 -9.67 -9.14
N ALA A 377 19.56 -9.56 -10.29
CA ALA A 377 20.94 -9.07 -10.35
C ALA A 377 21.04 -7.62 -9.84
N TYR A 378 20.09 -6.76 -10.23
CA TYR A 378 20.04 -5.36 -9.83
C TYR A 378 19.86 -5.19 -8.31
N VAL A 379 18.90 -5.86 -7.67
CA VAL A 379 18.64 -5.67 -6.22
C VAL A 379 19.74 -6.23 -5.33
N ARG A 380 20.58 -7.11 -5.89
CA ARG A 380 21.80 -7.64 -5.25
C ARG A 380 23.02 -6.77 -5.54
N THR A 381 22.93 -5.79 -6.45
CA THR A 381 23.99 -4.83 -6.75
C THR A 381 23.98 -3.70 -5.72
N PRO A 382 25.15 -3.17 -5.34
CA PRO A 382 25.24 -1.94 -4.54
C PRO A 382 24.53 -0.76 -5.21
N VAL A 383 23.66 -0.06 -4.48
CA VAL A 383 22.98 1.19 -4.90
C VAL A 383 23.52 2.44 -4.22
N GLY A 384 24.31 2.25 -3.17
CA GLY A 384 25.06 3.30 -2.51
C GLY A 384 26.06 2.69 -1.56
N LYS A 385 26.65 3.54 -0.73
CA LYS A 385 27.58 3.13 0.33
C LYS A 385 27.13 3.68 1.67
N THR A 386 27.48 2.99 2.73
CA THR A 386 27.46 3.55 4.08
C THR A 386 28.86 3.62 4.65
N SER A 387 29.23 4.78 5.19
CA SER A 387 30.52 4.96 5.87
C SER A 387 30.53 4.37 7.29
N ALA A 388 29.37 3.97 7.81
CA ALA A 388 29.19 3.38 9.15
C ALA A 388 28.32 2.11 9.07
N PRO A 389 28.50 1.12 9.95
CA PRO A 389 27.63 -0.04 9.98
C PRO A 389 26.18 0.35 10.33
N LEU A 390 25.23 -0.32 9.71
CA LEU A 390 23.80 -0.20 9.95
C LEU A 390 23.34 -1.43 10.74
N TYR A 391 22.97 -1.24 12.00
CA TYR A 391 22.47 -2.31 12.85
C TYR A 391 21.38 -1.82 13.78
N SER A 392 20.58 -2.73 14.32
CA SER A 392 19.47 -2.44 15.24
C SER A 392 19.61 -3.10 16.62
N TYR A 393 20.80 -3.60 16.97
CA TYR A 393 21.03 -4.35 18.22
C TYR A 393 20.66 -3.62 19.51
N PHE A 394 20.74 -2.29 19.49
CA PHE A 394 20.47 -1.43 20.64
C PHE A 394 19.24 -0.54 20.43
N ALA A 395 18.47 -0.77 19.36
CA ALA A 395 17.40 0.12 18.92
C ALA A 395 16.29 0.36 19.94
N LEU A 396 16.12 -0.54 20.92
CA LEU A 396 15.14 -0.38 22.01
C LEU A 396 15.71 0.34 23.23
N VAL A 397 17.02 0.57 23.31
CA VAL A 397 17.70 1.04 24.54
C VAL A 397 18.65 2.22 24.31
N ALA A 398 18.91 2.57 23.05
CA ALA A 398 19.65 3.73 22.64
C ALA A 398 19.23 4.12 21.22
N ASP A 399 19.51 5.37 20.86
CA ASP A 399 19.47 5.79 19.46
C ASP A 399 20.46 4.96 18.61
N ASP A 400 20.04 4.59 17.40
CA ASP A 400 20.70 3.57 16.60
C ASP A 400 20.67 3.89 15.09
N PRO A 401 21.68 3.41 14.34
CA PRO A 401 21.84 3.79 12.94
C PRO A 401 20.74 3.26 12.01
N SER A 402 20.02 2.19 12.37
CA SER A 402 18.94 1.64 11.54
C SER A 402 17.67 2.49 11.56
N VAL A 403 17.35 3.14 12.68
CA VAL A 403 16.24 4.09 12.77
C VAL A 403 16.65 5.46 12.21
N GLN A 404 17.89 5.88 12.45
CA GLN A 404 18.44 7.15 11.96
C GLN A 404 18.29 7.30 10.44
N ILE A 405 18.63 6.26 9.65
CA ILE A 405 18.53 6.32 8.19
C ILE A 405 17.08 6.46 7.70
N VAL A 406 16.12 5.83 8.40
CA VAL A 406 14.69 5.97 8.09
C VAL A 406 14.25 7.41 8.33
N SER A 407 14.60 7.98 9.49
CA SER A 407 14.28 9.36 9.83
C SER A 407 14.87 10.36 8.83
N GLN A 408 16.14 10.18 8.45
CA GLN A 408 16.80 11.04 7.47
C GLN A 408 16.10 10.99 6.10
N ALA A 409 15.75 9.80 5.62
CA ALA A 409 15.07 9.62 4.35
C ALA A 409 13.64 10.20 4.38
N GLN A 410 12.89 9.99 5.47
CA GLN A 410 11.55 10.55 5.67
C GLN A 410 11.58 12.09 5.68
N ILE A 411 12.48 12.70 6.45
CA ILE A 411 12.64 14.16 6.52
C ILE A 411 13.04 14.73 5.15
N TRP A 412 14.00 14.09 4.48
CA TRP A 412 14.43 14.48 3.13
C TRP A 412 13.26 14.52 2.16
N TYR A 413 12.46 13.46 2.13
CA TYR A 413 11.32 13.33 1.25
C TYR A 413 10.21 14.33 1.56
N ILE A 414 9.76 14.42 2.82
CA ILE A 414 8.62 15.28 3.17
C ILE A 414 8.94 16.76 2.99
N ARG A 415 10.19 17.19 3.23
CA ARG A 415 10.61 18.56 2.97
C ARG A 415 10.50 18.94 1.50
N ASP A 416 10.74 18.00 0.60
CA ASP A 416 10.55 18.22 -0.84
C ASP A 416 9.07 18.35 -1.18
N MET A 417 8.25 17.41 -0.68
CA MET A 417 6.80 17.38 -0.96
C MET A 417 6.03 18.58 -0.39
N LEU A 418 6.50 19.18 0.70
CA LEU A 418 5.80 20.29 1.35
C LEU A 418 6.14 21.67 0.79
N LYS A 419 7.13 21.82 -0.11
CA LYS A 419 7.67 23.13 -0.55
C LYS A 419 6.61 24.13 -1.01
N ASP A 420 5.56 23.64 -1.67
CA ASP A 420 4.50 24.47 -2.26
C ASP A 420 3.17 24.39 -1.50
N THR A 421 3.20 23.84 -0.28
CA THR A 421 2.03 23.72 0.59
C THR A 421 2.00 24.84 1.64
N GLU A 422 0.86 25.00 2.32
CA GLU A 422 0.76 25.90 3.48
C GLU A 422 1.62 25.47 4.68
N HIS A 423 2.15 24.25 4.67
CA HIS A 423 2.95 23.67 5.75
C HIS A 423 4.46 23.79 5.53
N LYS A 424 4.91 24.39 4.42
CA LYS A 424 6.34 24.50 4.05
C LYS A 424 7.25 25.13 5.12
N ASP A 425 6.69 26.03 5.93
CA ASP A 425 7.43 26.78 6.95
C ASP A 425 7.34 26.14 8.35
N LEU A 426 6.61 25.04 8.50
CA LEU A 426 6.55 24.31 9.77
C LEU A 426 7.83 23.49 9.99
N PRO A 427 8.34 23.40 11.23
CA PRO A 427 9.41 22.48 11.55
C PRO A 427 8.99 21.02 11.29
N VAL A 428 9.91 20.25 10.71
CA VAL A 428 9.69 18.84 10.36
C VAL A 428 10.44 17.94 11.34
N LEU A 429 9.74 16.99 11.93
CA LEU A 429 10.24 15.89 12.75
C LEU A 429 9.94 14.54 12.07
N SER A 430 10.65 13.48 12.45
CA SER A 430 10.40 12.13 11.95
C SER A 430 10.06 11.18 13.09
N ALA A 431 8.97 10.42 12.97
CA ALA A 431 8.64 9.35 13.90
C ALA A 431 8.83 7.98 13.23
N ALA A 432 9.79 7.20 13.72
CA ALA A 432 10.16 5.90 13.17
C ALA A 432 10.37 4.85 14.28
N ALA A 433 9.98 3.60 14.00
CA ALA A 433 10.11 2.48 14.92
C ALA A 433 11.13 1.45 14.40
N PRO A 434 11.85 0.75 15.29
CA PRO A 434 12.72 -0.35 14.88
C PRO A 434 11.92 -1.64 14.67
N PHE A 435 11.79 -2.08 13.42
CA PHE A 435 11.01 -3.28 13.08
C PHE A 435 11.73 -4.60 13.37
N LYS A 436 13.06 -4.64 13.22
CA LYS A 436 13.89 -5.81 13.53
C LYS A 436 14.70 -5.53 14.80
N ALA A 437 14.14 -5.79 15.96
CA ALA A 437 14.77 -5.51 17.25
C ALA A 437 14.87 -6.76 18.15
N GLY A 438 14.93 -7.95 17.55
CA GLY A 438 14.96 -9.23 18.28
C GLY A 438 13.66 -9.55 19.02
N GLY A 439 13.76 -9.84 20.31
CA GLY A 439 12.64 -10.24 21.16
C GLY A 439 11.95 -11.50 20.65
N ARG A 440 10.64 -11.45 20.39
CA ARG A 440 9.87 -12.59 19.87
C ARG A 440 10.33 -13.08 18.49
N GLY A 441 11.11 -12.27 17.75
CA GLY A 441 11.72 -12.66 16.48
C GLY A 441 12.97 -13.55 16.64
N GLY A 442 13.56 -13.63 17.83
CA GLY A 442 14.77 -14.39 18.11
C GLY A 442 16.07 -13.58 17.99
N ALA A 443 17.19 -14.18 18.42
CA ALA A 443 18.51 -13.53 18.55
C ALA A 443 19.17 -13.11 17.21
N ASP A 444 18.68 -13.64 16.09
CA ASP A 444 19.13 -13.30 14.74
C ASP A 444 18.22 -12.27 14.05
N TYR A 445 17.15 -11.82 14.71
CA TYR A 445 16.15 -10.94 14.12
C TYR A 445 16.50 -9.45 14.28
N TYR A 446 17.65 -9.07 13.72
CA TYR A 446 18.18 -7.71 13.71
C TYR A 446 18.57 -7.28 12.29
N THR A 447 18.69 -5.98 12.08
CA THR A 447 19.39 -5.40 10.93
C THR A 447 20.89 -5.51 11.20
N ASP A 448 21.65 -5.96 10.21
CA ASP A 448 23.10 -6.18 10.30
C ASP A 448 23.70 -5.98 8.89
N VAL A 449 24.05 -4.74 8.57
CA VAL A 449 24.65 -4.35 7.30
C VAL A 449 26.00 -3.68 7.58
N PRO A 450 27.13 -4.26 7.15
CA PRO A 450 28.45 -3.70 7.41
C PRO A 450 28.67 -2.37 6.67
N ALA A 451 29.67 -1.60 7.13
CA ALA A 451 30.15 -0.46 6.36
C ALA A 451 30.64 -0.89 4.96
N GLY A 452 30.42 -0.03 3.97
CA GLY A 452 30.72 -0.33 2.56
C GLY A 452 29.45 -0.30 1.72
N ASP A 453 29.36 -1.22 0.77
CA ASP A 453 28.30 -1.24 -0.23
C ASP A 453 26.94 -1.63 0.36
N ILE A 454 25.90 -0.85 0.04
CA ILE A 454 24.50 -1.14 0.39
C ILE A 454 23.75 -1.53 -0.87
N ALA A 455 23.18 -2.72 -0.91
CA ALA A 455 22.28 -3.17 -1.97
C ALA A 455 20.81 -2.89 -1.62
N ILE A 456 19.91 -2.88 -2.61
CA ILE A 456 18.47 -2.64 -2.39
C ILE A 456 17.88 -3.65 -1.39
N LYS A 457 18.30 -4.92 -1.47
CA LYS A 457 17.84 -5.95 -0.52
C LYS A 457 18.17 -5.61 0.95
N ASN A 458 19.22 -4.83 1.20
CA ASN A 458 19.58 -4.41 2.56
C ASN A 458 18.57 -3.39 3.12
N VAL A 459 17.87 -2.64 2.26
CA VAL A 459 16.81 -1.70 2.68
C VAL A 459 15.58 -2.45 3.21
N ALA A 460 15.33 -3.67 2.74
CA ALA A 460 14.24 -4.50 3.23
C ALA A 460 14.41 -4.90 4.71
N ASP A 461 15.67 -5.03 5.16
CA ASP A 461 16.00 -5.26 6.56
C ASP A 461 15.76 -4.00 7.41
N LEU A 462 15.97 -2.80 6.84
CA LEU A 462 15.71 -1.53 7.53
C LEU A 462 14.21 -1.28 7.72
N TYR A 463 13.40 -1.56 6.70
CA TYR A 463 11.96 -1.31 6.76
C TYR A 463 11.18 -2.53 6.25
N LEU A 464 10.56 -3.29 7.17
CA LEU A 464 9.93 -4.59 6.87
C LEU A 464 8.57 -4.49 6.20
N TYR A 465 7.82 -3.43 6.50
CA TYR A 465 6.44 -3.30 6.07
C TYR A 465 6.34 -2.35 4.87
N PRO A 466 5.48 -2.63 3.88
CA PRO A 466 5.29 -1.75 2.74
C PRO A 466 4.37 -0.57 3.07
N ASN A 467 4.60 0.07 4.22
CA ASN A 467 3.81 1.23 4.61
C ASN A 467 4.19 2.44 3.76
N THR A 468 3.18 3.15 3.26
CA THR A 468 3.38 4.45 2.60
C THR A 468 3.81 5.51 3.60
N VAL A 469 4.55 6.50 3.11
CA VAL A 469 4.91 7.68 3.91
C VAL A 469 3.66 8.52 4.13
N GLN A 470 3.46 9.02 5.35
CA GLN A 470 2.42 10.01 5.63
C GLN A 470 2.99 11.08 6.54
N ALA A 471 2.38 12.27 6.53
CA ALA A 471 2.73 13.31 7.48
C ALA A 471 1.49 13.85 8.17
N VAL A 472 1.64 14.14 9.46
CA VAL A 472 0.62 14.76 10.29
C VAL A 472 1.07 16.13 10.76
N VAL A 473 0.12 17.03 11.04
CA VAL A 473 0.41 18.28 11.78
C VAL A 473 -0.12 18.15 13.20
N ILE A 474 0.79 18.28 14.16
CA ILE A 474 0.51 18.17 15.59
C ILE A 474 1.26 19.25 16.38
N ASP A 475 0.82 19.53 17.60
CA ASP A 475 1.48 20.48 18.50
C ASP A 475 2.54 19.82 19.41
N GLY A 476 3.29 20.64 20.15
CA GLY A 476 4.37 20.18 21.03
C GLY A 476 3.90 19.27 22.18
N ASP A 477 2.67 19.47 22.68
CA ASP A 477 2.08 18.59 23.69
C ASP A 477 1.72 17.22 23.10
N GLN A 478 1.21 17.19 21.87
CA GLN A 478 0.97 15.95 21.14
C GLN A 478 2.28 15.21 20.82
N VAL A 479 3.36 15.91 20.44
CA VAL A 479 4.70 15.30 20.29
C VAL A 479 5.15 14.66 21.60
N ARG A 480 4.95 15.33 22.74
CA ARG A 480 5.27 14.77 24.06
C ARG A 480 4.44 13.51 24.36
N ASN A 481 3.12 13.55 24.14
CA ASN A 481 2.25 12.40 24.41
C ASN A 481 2.59 11.20 23.52
N TRP A 482 3.01 11.42 22.28
CA TRP A 482 3.52 10.38 21.39
C TRP A 482 4.75 9.68 21.99
N LEU A 483 5.72 10.46 22.48
CA LEU A 483 6.91 9.94 23.15
C LEU A 483 6.57 9.23 24.47
N GLU A 484 5.62 9.75 25.26
CA GLU A 484 5.14 9.09 26.48
C GLU A 484 4.50 7.73 26.20
N MET A 485 3.72 7.61 25.11
CA MET A 485 3.16 6.33 24.66
C MET A 485 4.27 5.37 24.25
N SER A 486 5.26 5.84 23.48
CA SER A 486 6.41 5.03 23.05
C SER A 486 7.22 4.54 24.24
N ALA A 487 7.43 5.39 25.26
CA ALA A 487 8.14 5.02 26.49
C ALA A 487 7.43 3.93 27.32
N GLY A 488 6.22 3.51 26.95
CA GLY A 488 5.52 2.35 27.50
C GLY A 488 6.24 1.01 27.28
N ILE A 489 7.22 0.95 26.36
CA ILE A 489 8.08 -0.22 26.17
C ILE A 489 8.97 -0.52 27.38
N PHE A 490 9.20 0.45 28.27
CA PHE A 490 10.09 0.27 29.42
C PHE A 490 9.34 -0.08 30.70
N ASN A 491 9.88 -1.03 31.46
CA ASN A 491 9.44 -1.28 32.83
C ASN A 491 9.78 -0.09 33.74
N GLN A 492 8.99 0.12 34.78
CA GLN A 492 9.33 1.07 35.84
C GLN A 492 10.48 0.49 36.68
N VAL A 493 11.50 1.31 36.95
CA VAL A 493 12.72 0.91 37.67
C VAL A 493 12.83 1.70 38.97
N ALA A 494 12.87 0.99 40.10
CA ALA A 494 13.08 1.63 41.40
C ALA A 494 14.55 2.05 41.56
N PRO A 495 14.86 3.26 42.07
CA PRO A 495 16.23 3.65 42.38
C PRO A 495 16.94 2.65 43.30
N GLY A 496 18.19 2.31 42.99
CA GLY A 496 18.98 1.32 43.71
C GLY A 496 18.73 -0.14 43.26
N SER A 497 17.87 -0.34 42.26
CA SER A 497 17.64 -1.67 41.69
C SER A 497 18.90 -2.18 40.98
N VAL A 498 19.22 -3.46 41.17
CA VAL A 498 20.34 -4.13 40.50
C VAL A 498 19.77 -5.06 39.45
N ASP A 499 20.15 -4.82 38.20
CA ASP A 499 19.84 -5.64 37.03
C ASP A 499 18.32 -5.87 36.86
N ALA A 500 17.54 -4.81 37.03
CA ALA A 500 16.11 -4.84 36.71
C ALA A 500 15.90 -5.02 35.20
N GLU A 501 14.91 -5.84 34.82
CA GLU A 501 14.57 -6.04 33.40
C GLU A 501 14.05 -4.74 32.78
N LEU A 502 14.71 -4.24 31.75
CA LEU A 502 14.39 -2.94 31.14
C LEU A 502 13.15 -3.01 30.24
N ILE A 503 13.05 -4.04 29.41
CA ILE A 503 12.06 -4.12 28.34
C ILE A 503 10.79 -4.85 28.81
N ASN A 504 9.64 -4.22 28.59
CA ASN A 504 8.33 -4.80 28.79
C ASN A 504 7.96 -5.67 27.59
N ALA A 505 8.08 -7.00 27.72
CA ALA A 505 7.75 -7.95 26.65
C ALA A 505 6.25 -7.97 26.23
N GLY A 506 5.39 -7.30 27.00
CA GLY A 506 3.98 -7.08 26.67
C GLY A 506 3.74 -5.93 25.70
N PHE A 507 4.73 -5.06 25.48
CA PHE A 507 4.65 -3.91 24.59
C PHE A 507 5.30 -4.23 23.23
N PRO A 508 4.58 -4.10 22.09
CA PRO A 508 5.15 -4.40 20.78
C PRO A 508 6.22 -3.39 20.35
N SER A 509 7.36 -3.86 19.84
CA SER A 509 8.48 -2.98 19.42
C SER A 509 8.12 -2.03 18.28
N TYR A 510 7.21 -2.40 17.38
CA TYR A 510 6.71 -1.51 16.32
C TYR A 510 5.82 -0.37 16.84
N ASN A 511 5.51 -0.35 18.14
CA ASN A 511 4.88 0.76 18.85
C ASN A 511 5.88 1.57 19.69
N PHE A 512 7.18 1.31 19.54
CA PHE A 512 8.22 2.16 20.11
C PHE A 512 8.75 3.08 19.02
N ASP A 513 8.19 4.28 18.93
CA ASP A 513 8.66 5.29 17.99
C ASP A 513 9.74 6.15 18.65
N VAL A 514 10.83 6.36 17.92
CA VAL A 514 11.81 7.42 18.20
C VAL A 514 11.42 8.62 17.36
N ILE A 515 11.44 9.82 17.95
CA ILE A 515 11.22 11.07 17.22
C ILE A 515 12.55 11.80 17.00
N ASP A 516 12.97 11.85 15.74
CA ASP A 516 14.14 12.58 15.26
C ASP A 516 13.81 14.07 15.03
N GLY A 517 14.77 14.95 15.30
CA GLY A 517 14.61 16.41 15.28
C GLY A 517 14.33 17.05 16.65
N VAL A 518 14.12 16.24 17.69
CA VAL A 518 14.02 16.66 19.10
C VAL A 518 15.00 15.90 19.96
N THR A 519 15.40 16.46 21.10
CA THR A 519 16.19 15.74 22.11
C THR A 519 15.41 15.58 23.40
N TYR A 520 15.55 14.43 24.09
CA TYR A 520 14.80 14.17 25.33
C TYR A 520 15.47 13.13 26.23
N GLU A 521 15.00 13.08 27.48
CA GLU A 521 15.42 12.09 28.47
C GLU A 521 14.22 11.25 28.92
N ILE A 522 14.44 9.97 29.22
CA ILE A 522 13.41 9.05 29.71
C ILE A 522 13.67 8.71 31.18
N ASP A 523 12.76 9.12 32.06
CA ASP A 523 12.78 8.79 33.49
C ASP A 523 12.07 7.45 33.75
N LEU A 524 12.87 6.41 34.00
CA LEU A 524 12.38 5.06 34.28
C LEU A 524 11.75 4.92 35.68
N THR A 525 11.90 5.91 36.57
CA THR A 525 11.32 5.84 37.92
C THR A 525 9.81 6.07 37.93
N GLN A 526 9.27 6.69 36.88
CA GLN A 526 7.85 6.97 36.74
C GLN A 526 7.09 5.78 36.11
N PRO A 527 5.83 5.53 36.49
CA PRO A 527 4.99 4.58 35.77
C PRO A 527 4.72 5.08 34.34
N ALA A 528 4.27 4.19 33.45
CA ALA A 528 3.88 4.58 32.10
C ALA A 528 2.62 5.46 32.13
N LYS A 529 2.59 6.56 31.37
CA LYS A 529 1.44 7.47 31.29
C LYS A 529 0.24 6.79 30.62
N PHE A 530 0.51 6.05 29.54
CA PHE A 530 -0.48 5.31 28.76
C PHE A 530 -0.23 3.80 28.86
N ASP A 531 -1.29 3.00 28.73
CA ASP A 531 -1.17 1.55 28.51
C ASP A 531 -0.92 1.21 27.03
N LYS A 532 -0.73 -0.07 26.72
CA LYS A 532 -0.45 -0.55 25.35
C LYS A 532 -1.57 -0.27 24.34
N ASP A 533 -2.77 0.07 24.80
CA ASP A 533 -3.95 0.35 23.99
C ASP A 533 -4.23 1.85 23.89
N GLY A 534 -3.34 2.71 24.41
CA GLY A 534 -3.44 4.16 24.34
C GLY A 534 -4.27 4.79 25.47
N ASN A 535 -4.74 4.01 26.44
CA ASN A 535 -5.56 4.56 27.53
C ASN A 535 -4.68 5.26 28.56
N LEU A 536 -5.13 6.43 29.03
CA LEU A 536 -4.46 7.16 30.10
C LEU A 536 -4.59 6.39 31.43
N VAL A 537 -3.48 5.85 31.94
CA VAL A 537 -3.44 5.06 33.18
C VAL A 537 -2.69 5.76 34.33
N SER A 538 -1.85 6.75 34.03
CA SER A 538 -1.14 7.54 35.05
C SER A 538 -1.01 9.00 34.62
N ALA A 539 -2.08 9.78 34.81
CA ALA A 539 -2.16 11.17 34.34
C ALA A 539 -1.04 12.09 34.86
N ALA A 540 -0.53 11.82 36.07
CA ALA A 540 0.55 12.60 36.67
C ALA A 540 1.96 12.13 36.25
N ALA A 541 2.08 10.99 35.56
CA ALA A 541 3.38 10.49 35.13
C ALA A 541 3.94 11.32 33.98
N THR A 542 5.23 11.62 34.06
CA THR A 542 5.99 12.29 33.01
C THR A 542 7.32 11.56 32.85
N ARG A 543 7.38 10.57 31.97
CA ARG A 543 8.64 9.89 31.67
C ARG A 543 9.52 10.75 30.79
N ILE A 544 8.93 11.54 29.89
CA ILE A 544 9.66 12.36 28.93
C ILE A 544 10.07 13.67 29.58
N GLN A 545 11.33 13.74 29.96
CA GLN A 545 11.99 14.88 30.59
C GLN A 545 12.85 15.63 29.58
N ASN A 546 13.12 16.91 29.84
CA ASN A 546 14.05 17.74 29.07
C ASN A 546 13.83 17.73 27.54
N LEU A 547 12.57 17.57 27.10
CA LEU A 547 12.18 17.57 25.69
C LEU A 547 12.44 18.94 25.06
N GLN A 548 13.32 18.96 24.06
CA GLN A 548 13.82 20.16 23.42
C GLN A 548 13.76 20.05 21.90
N PHE A 549 13.48 21.18 21.27
CA PHE A 549 13.60 21.41 19.84
C PHE A 549 14.58 22.56 19.61
N ASP A 550 15.57 22.38 18.72
CA ASP A 550 16.62 23.38 18.45
C ASP A 550 17.32 23.91 19.73
N GLY A 551 17.60 22.99 20.66
CA GLY A 551 18.26 23.29 21.95
C GLY A 551 17.43 24.11 22.94
N LYS A 552 16.12 24.29 22.70
CA LYS A 552 15.19 25.00 23.60
C LYS A 552 14.07 24.07 24.05
N PRO A 553 13.51 24.24 25.26
CA PRO A 553 12.33 23.49 25.67
C PRO A 553 11.23 23.60 24.62
N ILE A 554 10.62 22.46 24.26
CA ILE A 554 9.56 22.46 23.27
C ILE A 554 8.38 23.32 23.77
N ASP A 555 7.85 24.18 22.90
CA ASP A 555 6.63 24.93 23.19
C ASP A 555 5.43 23.99 22.97
N PRO A 556 4.60 23.74 24.01
CA PRO A 556 3.38 22.94 23.92
C PRO A 556 2.46 23.26 22.75
N THR A 557 2.42 24.53 22.34
CA THR A 557 1.49 25.04 21.32
C THR A 557 2.13 25.21 19.94
N GLN A 558 3.45 25.05 19.84
CA GLN A 558 4.14 25.13 18.55
C GLN A 558 3.73 23.95 17.68
N ARG A 559 3.37 24.24 16.42
CA ARG A 559 3.01 23.20 15.45
C ARG A 559 4.25 22.61 14.77
N PHE A 560 4.19 21.31 14.54
CA PHE A 560 5.19 20.52 13.84
C PHE A 560 4.53 19.70 12.76
N VAL A 561 5.24 19.50 11.65
CA VAL A 561 4.98 18.39 10.74
C VAL A 561 5.74 17.19 11.29
N VAL A 562 5.06 16.08 11.53
CA VAL A 562 5.69 14.81 11.90
C VAL A 562 5.47 13.82 10.77
N VAL A 563 6.54 13.49 10.05
CA VAL A 563 6.50 12.44 9.02
C VAL A 563 6.62 11.08 9.69
N THR A 564 5.79 10.15 9.24
CA THR A 564 5.69 8.78 9.72
C THR A 564 5.17 7.88 8.60
N ASN A 565 4.43 6.84 8.94
CA ASN A 565 3.85 5.89 8.01
C ASN A 565 2.31 5.82 8.12
N ASN A 566 1.66 5.28 7.09
CA ASN A 566 0.20 5.18 7.03
C ASN A 566 -0.44 4.33 8.14
N TYR A 567 0.29 3.39 8.76
CA TYR A 567 -0.22 2.66 9.92
C TYR A 567 -0.38 3.61 11.11
N ARG A 568 0.67 4.35 11.46
CA ARG A 568 0.65 5.24 12.63
C ARG A 568 -0.26 6.45 12.41
N ALA A 569 -0.11 7.12 11.27
CA ALA A 569 -0.92 8.29 10.92
C ALA A 569 -2.43 7.94 10.80
N GLY A 570 -2.76 6.71 10.41
CA GLY A 570 -4.12 6.18 10.41
C GLY A 570 -4.67 5.78 11.79
N GLY A 571 -3.95 6.06 12.89
CA GLY A 571 -4.36 5.72 14.26
C GLY A 571 -3.85 4.36 14.77
N GLY A 572 -2.97 3.70 14.00
CA GLY A 572 -2.35 2.43 14.39
C GLY A 572 -1.59 2.55 15.71
N GLY A 573 -1.68 1.49 16.52
CA GLY A 573 -1.09 1.43 17.85
C GLY A 573 -1.81 2.30 18.90
N ASN A 574 -2.93 2.93 18.53
CA ASN A 574 -3.76 3.76 19.40
C ASN A 574 -2.95 4.90 20.04
N PHE A 575 -2.11 5.57 19.26
CA PHE A 575 -1.32 6.69 19.76
C PHE A 575 -2.26 7.86 20.09
N PRO A 576 -2.21 8.41 21.32
CA PRO A 576 -3.12 9.47 21.74
C PRO A 576 -3.07 10.67 20.80
N ASP A 577 -4.25 11.13 20.36
CA ASP A 577 -4.44 12.30 19.50
C ASP A 577 -3.79 12.22 18.11
N ILE A 578 -3.34 11.03 17.68
CA ILE A 578 -2.83 10.75 16.35
C ILE A 578 -3.84 9.91 15.59
N ALA A 579 -4.58 10.55 14.68
CA ALA A 579 -5.57 9.91 13.84
C ALA A 579 -5.63 10.56 12.45
N SER A 580 -6.48 10.02 11.57
CA SER A 580 -6.58 10.45 10.17
C SER A 580 -6.95 11.93 10.00
N ASP A 581 -7.58 12.57 11.01
CA ASP A 581 -7.90 14.00 11.00
C ASP A 581 -6.66 14.91 11.09
N LYS A 582 -5.50 14.36 11.50
CA LYS A 582 -4.22 15.10 11.55
C LYS A 582 -3.41 14.99 10.27
N VAL A 583 -3.79 14.10 9.35
CA VAL A 583 -3.01 13.81 8.15
C VAL A 583 -3.09 14.99 7.18
N ILE A 584 -1.93 15.54 6.85
CA ILE A 584 -1.78 16.62 5.87
C ILE A 584 -1.16 16.15 4.55
N PHE A 585 -0.59 14.95 4.54
CA PHE A 585 0.04 14.38 3.37
C PHE A 585 -0.07 12.86 3.39
N VAL A 586 -0.59 12.31 2.30
CA VAL A 586 -0.57 10.88 1.99
C VAL A 586 0.36 10.69 0.80
N ALA A 587 1.51 10.05 1.03
CA ALA A 587 2.42 9.74 -0.05
C ALA A 587 1.91 8.52 -0.83
N PRO A 588 2.09 8.50 -2.16
CA PRO A 588 1.95 7.29 -2.95
C PRO A 588 3.14 6.33 -2.71
N ASP A 589 4.32 6.87 -2.33
CA ASP A 589 5.54 6.10 -2.15
C ASP A 589 5.62 5.36 -0.80
N THR A 590 6.21 4.16 -0.81
CA THR A 590 6.54 3.44 0.43
C THR A 590 7.78 4.00 1.12
N ASN A 591 7.89 3.80 2.43
CA ASN A 591 9.10 4.15 3.17
C ASN A 591 10.35 3.45 2.59
N ARG A 592 10.20 2.25 2.03
CA ARG A 592 11.31 1.53 1.36
C ARG A 592 11.79 2.28 0.13
N ASP A 593 10.86 2.72 -0.72
CA ASP A 593 11.18 3.45 -1.95
C ASP A 593 11.89 4.76 -1.59
N VAL A 594 11.39 5.45 -0.57
CA VAL A 594 12.00 6.69 -0.06
C VAL A 594 13.43 6.45 0.47
N ILE A 595 13.68 5.38 1.22
CA ILE A 595 15.02 5.04 1.71
C ILE A 595 15.96 4.69 0.54
N VAL A 596 15.51 3.89 -0.43
CA VAL A 596 16.32 3.56 -1.62
C VAL A 596 16.69 4.83 -2.38
N ARG A 597 15.70 5.69 -2.67
CA ARG A 597 15.93 6.96 -3.38
C ARG A 597 16.88 7.87 -2.62
N TYR A 598 16.72 7.98 -1.29
CA TYR A 598 17.63 8.75 -0.45
C TYR A 598 19.08 8.22 -0.57
N ILE A 599 19.30 6.91 -0.45
CA ILE A 599 20.64 6.30 -0.56
C ILE A 599 21.25 6.55 -1.94
N VAL A 600 20.46 6.41 -3.01
CA VAL A 600 20.90 6.65 -4.39
C VAL A 600 21.28 8.12 -4.58
N GLU A 601 20.47 9.06 -4.11
CA GLU A 601 20.70 10.50 -4.23
C GLU A 601 21.93 10.96 -3.44
N GLN A 602 22.11 10.45 -2.21
CA GLN A 602 23.27 10.79 -1.39
C GLN A 602 24.56 10.11 -1.88
N GLY A 603 24.44 8.95 -2.53
CA GLY A 603 25.55 8.10 -2.98
C GLY A 603 26.30 7.40 -1.83
N THR A 604 26.79 8.15 -0.84
CA THR A 604 27.35 7.62 0.42
C THR A 604 26.63 8.24 1.61
N ILE A 605 25.92 7.42 2.38
CA ILE A 605 25.23 7.82 3.59
C ILE A 605 26.13 7.64 4.83
N ASN A 606 25.85 8.42 5.87
CA ASN A 606 26.40 8.20 7.20
C ASN A 606 25.24 8.22 8.22
N PRO A 607 24.63 7.08 8.50
CA PRO A 607 23.48 6.97 9.39
C PRO A 607 23.91 6.92 10.86
N SER A 608 24.95 7.66 11.25
CA SER A 608 25.43 7.65 12.63
C SER A 608 24.35 8.23 13.55
N ALA A 609 23.95 7.46 14.56
CA ALA A 609 23.11 7.89 15.67
C ALA A 609 23.64 9.20 16.28
N ASP A 610 22.76 10.18 16.43
CA ASP A 610 23.07 11.50 17.00
C ASP A 610 22.86 11.53 18.52
N ALA A 611 22.33 10.45 19.10
CA ALA A 611 22.03 10.32 20.52
C ALA A 611 21.01 11.37 21.00
N ASN A 612 20.01 11.65 20.16
CA ASN A 612 18.90 12.54 20.49
C ASN A 612 18.15 12.17 21.79
N TRP A 613 18.17 10.89 22.21
CA TRP A 613 17.57 10.48 23.47
C TRP A 613 18.48 9.61 24.35
N LYS A 614 18.20 9.62 25.67
CA LYS A 614 18.89 8.81 26.68
C LYS A 614 18.01 8.59 27.92
N PHE A 615 18.43 7.70 28.81
CA PHE A 615 17.79 7.56 30.13
C PHE A 615 18.29 8.62 31.12
N VAL A 616 17.42 9.01 32.06
CA VAL A 616 17.82 9.79 33.23
C VAL A 616 18.74 8.94 34.11
N ARG A 617 19.81 9.55 34.64
CA ARG A 617 20.78 8.83 35.47
C ARG A 617 20.22 8.51 36.86
N LEU A 618 20.44 7.29 37.33
CA LEU A 618 19.94 6.82 38.63
C LEU A 618 21.08 6.21 39.45
N LYS A 619 21.41 6.87 40.56
CA LYS A 619 22.49 6.44 41.45
C LYS A 619 22.33 4.97 41.87
N ASP A 620 23.43 4.22 41.82
CA ASP A 620 23.53 2.82 42.24
C ASP A 620 22.46 1.91 41.59
N THR A 621 22.02 2.24 40.37
CA THR A 621 20.96 1.52 39.65
C THR A 621 21.49 0.90 38.36
N SER A 622 21.13 -0.36 38.10
CA SER A 622 21.38 -1.01 36.81
C SER A 622 20.15 -1.71 36.28
N VAL A 623 20.08 -1.79 34.95
CA VAL A 623 19.06 -2.53 34.21
C VAL A 623 19.71 -3.50 33.25
N VAL A 624 18.99 -4.56 32.88
CA VAL A 624 19.44 -5.55 31.90
C VAL A 624 18.43 -5.67 30.75
N PHE A 625 18.95 -6.07 29.60
CA PHE A 625 18.16 -6.41 28.42
C PHE A 625 18.89 -7.48 27.61
N ASP A 626 18.14 -8.20 26.80
CA ASP A 626 18.68 -9.24 25.93
C ASP A 626 18.77 -8.73 24.49
N SER A 627 19.89 -9.06 23.81
CA SER A 627 20.11 -8.75 22.40
C SER A 627 20.95 -9.83 21.72
N SER A 628 21.23 -9.67 20.42
CA SER A 628 22.07 -10.61 19.68
C SER A 628 23.48 -10.70 20.30
N PRO A 629 24.11 -11.87 20.39
CA PRO A 629 25.53 -12.01 20.74
C PRO A 629 26.46 -11.15 19.88
N LYS A 630 26.07 -10.88 18.62
CA LYS A 630 26.80 -9.99 17.71
C LYS A 630 26.87 -8.55 18.19
N ALA A 631 25.97 -8.11 19.07
CA ALA A 631 25.95 -6.75 19.59
C ALA A 631 27.23 -6.38 20.35
N ARG A 632 27.96 -7.38 20.89
CA ARG A 632 29.23 -7.19 21.60
C ARG A 632 30.27 -6.37 20.84
N GLN A 633 30.33 -6.54 19.52
CA GLN A 633 31.31 -5.82 18.69
C GLN A 633 30.99 -4.32 18.54
N PHE A 634 29.76 -3.91 18.89
CA PHE A 634 29.25 -2.55 18.71
C PHE A 634 29.08 -1.76 20.01
N LEU A 635 29.37 -2.36 21.19
CA LEU A 635 29.19 -1.70 22.49
C LEU A 635 29.89 -0.33 22.59
N SER A 636 31.08 -0.21 22.02
CA SER A 636 31.86 1.04 22.04
C SER A 636 31.28 2.17 21.16
N GLN A 637 30.31 1.85 20.29
CA GLN A 637 29.68 2.82 19.39
C GLN A 637 28.46 3.50 20.02
N VAL A 638 27.91 2.94 21.12
CA VAL A 638 26.78 3.51 21.84
C VAL A 638 27.26 4.65 22.75
N LYS A 639 26.76 5.86 22.51
CA LYS A 639 27.18 7.08 23.24
C LYS A 639 26.21 7.51 24.34
N ALA A 640 24.92 7.27 24.15
CA ALA A 640 23.87 7.75 25.04
C ALA A 640 23.89 7.06 26.42
N VAL A 641 24.33 5.80 26.46
CA VAL A 641 24.32 4.94 27.65
C VAL A 641 25.59 4.07 27.69
N ALA A 642 26.04 3.73 28.89
CA ALA A 642 27.14 2.79 29.08
C ALA A 642 26.59 1.36 29.16
N ILE A 643 26.90 0.55 28.13
CA ILE A 643 26.46 -0.85 28.04
C ILE A 643 27.62 -1.80 28.30
N GLU A 644 27.43 -2.75 29.21
CA GLU A 644 28.38 -3.80 29.57
C GLU A 644 27.82 -5.17 29.16
N ASP A 645 28.70 -6.07 28.70
CA ASP A 645 28.36 -7.49 28.48
C ASP A 645 28.11 -8.16 29.84
N ALA A 646 26.96 -8.82 29.98
CA ALA A 646 26.52 -9.50 31.18
C ALA A 646 26.37 -11.03 30.98
N GLY A 647 26.90 -11.57 29.89
CA GLY A 647 26.96 -13.00 29.62
C GLY A 647 25.91 -13.48 28.61
N GLU A 648 25.65 -14.78 28.61
CA GLU A 648 24.65 -15.40 27.75
C GLU A 648 23.26 -15.38 28.40
N SER A 649 22.21 -15.36 27.57
CA SER A 649 20.80 -15.47 27.96
C SER A 649 20.14 -16.67 27.28
N ALA A 650 18.85 -16.89 27.55
CA ALA A 650 18.06 -17.95 26.94
C ALA A 650 17.91 -17.76 25.42
N GLU A 651 17.53 -18.83 24.72
CA GLU A 651 17.13 -18.78 23.29
C GLU A 651 18.18 -18.19 22.33
N GLY A 652 19.47 -18.28 22.72
CA GLY A 652 20.60 -17.81 21.91
C GLY A 652 20.88 -16.31 22.00
N PHE A 653 20.19 -15.58 22.88
CA PHE A 653 20.49 -14.18 23.16
C PHE A 653 21.73 -14.03 24.05
N ALA A 654 22.37 -12.86 23.97
CA ALA A 654 23.32 -12.39 24.97
C ALA A 654 22.63 -11.35 25.88
N ARG A 655 23.03 -11.32 27.15
CA ARG A 655 22.53 -10.37 28.14
C ARG A 655 23.47 -9.18 28.24
N PHE A 656 22.91 -7.99 28.29
CA PHE A 656 23.63 -6.73 28.42
C PHE A 656 23.12 -5.95 29.63
N ARG A 657 24.00 -5.18 30.27
CA ARG A 657 23.70 -4.35 31.43
C ARG A 657 23.93 -2.88 31.11
N ILE A 658 23.00 -2.02 31.53
CA ILE A 658 23.15 -0.57 31.51
C ILE A 658 23.24 -0.08 32.96
N LYS A 659 24.24 0.76 33.24
CA LYS A 659 24.30 1.55 34.48
C LYS A 659 23.63 2.89 34.21
N LEU A 660 22.57 3.18 34.97
CA LEU A 660 21.76 4.38 34.76
C LEU A 660 22.44 5.61 35.35
#